data_AF-A0A7Y3N8P9-F1
#
_entry.id   AF-A0A7Y3N8P9-F1
#
_cell.length_a   1.000
_cell.length_b   1.000
_cell.length_c   1.000
_cell.angle_alpha   90.00
_cell.angle_beta   90.00
_cell.angle_gamma   90.00
#
_symmetry.space_group_name_H-M   'P 1'
#
loop_
_entity.id
_entity.type
_entity.pdbx_description
1 polymer ?
#
loop_
_entity_poly.entity_id
_entity_poly.type
_entity_poly.pdbx_seq_one_letter_code
_entity_poly.pdbx_strand_id
1 'polypeptide(L)'
;MVKHSVKAWTLIGLVSLASSLSAQQNRLEPIFPPATPGLVYWEAENAVVTNFARQAILDYSASGQRELQLNTATVLPDQEKYFADYVVRVPESGQWTFWWGGTPPGPQDELAPSYASPFSISVDGGPALPIYREGINVVSSYSPLLFWNRVKEPLKLTAGIHKIRLEVLAKRRYDGRYFLYLDAFFLHRQGYQVPPETQSSVFPKDMNDRSLDTPYLSISDYQYQIHQNPQLLAPYWELAQVYTLLTDYGDALKILAAARLQAPDNPDLLLWMAKDNLWAGEVDDALRYYQIYLQRFPKSVQIWAEVAKEMAWLGRYQEALSLYDQGLAANPGNLNLQINKALTLLWAGQGDQGQNLMDQVQQHLGEKRSSWLSAAQIYNVNGYPDHAETILHQAISRFPRDVQFRLTLLEILTSNGQTADAERVRQEILAEYQPSERLKGILNAFEEEQGVRHAALEDDRAKLEQNPDNLVLRHTYIDALFWNGKKAEAVRQYEALLVDRLYRKVKEEKNASADIYRQWDEAALLTAALEKTSTALTDSSPKLSLAYAQWQQAESSVQTWAKLDPKKLTPAQKQLSQADGQKLQQAQSALALAVQTAQELSQNTERMSAQVVSVLSSSLISQEQQKAESDFTKLAGPLHWHFDRDGTFQDLDTASASGLVLADEVKLLLESLMGGVKTFPNLSSLGDEGQSVIFETKLWQNPTLPSQWPPAYLAYLPLLQEKVKEWTSVGHPAEGWASSIPASALLLLKTLPTQATLAHESAQKMGKQASQLRQLLWTKMKIQLFAYDQETVQERYQLGEYLIDLPDLPGALRQLGRVTQLDPWNHSALFRLGNVAEMLGDWSRAMSLYRKVYETDPKYANAQNLFNRLARAHPWKLSAHDQDFLDSLRYQRTTDLNVEKDFSPWFSGLADYGTMSAGLHDHHGGYEQTHAGLTLAFHPFSPQLTLSAKAGGAYWSNVWRQSVTSDAKLASQLTWSVWNLGASYDWSVLPDSQLDEGPTLQTGTAEGTASFYLPLPNSGTVRSFAGRSYGEFQNLSDGNSILTASQELSTLFHVADAPWTSFVLIGSAVWQSSAHPAPINAEGDSRYYAPAADFTVKFSPEVVSWIGLGGKTVLGLTARGAWGPYWQNFSLATQEQYWVNEVEFRAELDWGEWSAWADLYYSTTPIANQSSYWSSQATIGIKAALPDSLVSR
;
A
#
# COMPACT_ATOMS: atom_id res chain seq x y z
N MET A 1 -29.92 -68.36 28.61
CA MET A 1 -29.29 -67.17 27.97
C MET A 1 -29.78 -65.83 28.53
N VAL A 2 -31.06 -65.65 28.89
CA VAL A 2 -31.58 -64.36 29.40
C VAL A 2 -31.09 -63.97 30.83
N LYS A 3 -30.73 -64.94 31.69
CA LYS A 3 -30.20 -64.64 33.05
C LYS A 3 -28.71 -64.25 33.11
N HIS A 4 -27.95 -64.43 32.03
CA HIS A 4 -26.52 -64.05 31.98
C HIS A 4 -26.31 -62.71 31.27
N SER A 5 -27.16 -62.35 30.31
CA SER A 5 -27.17 -61.01 29.70
C SER A 5 -27.58 -59.93 30.71
N VAL A 6 -28.62 -60.15 31.51
CA VAL A 6 -29.06 -59.15 32.52
C VAL A 6 -27.97 -58.87 33.56
N LYS A 7 -27.20 -59.89 33.99
CA LYS A 7 -26.06 -59.72 34.90
C LYS A 7 -24.86 -59.01 34.25
N ALA A 8 -24.60 -59.24 32.97
CA ALA A 8 -23.55 -58.52 32.24
C ALA A 8 -23.90 -57.05 32.03
N TRP A 9 -25.17 -56.73 31.68
CA TRP A 9 -25.63 -55.35 31.53
C TRP A 9 -25.75 -54.60 32.87
N THR A 10 -26.10 -55.28 33.97
CA THR A 10 -26.06 -54.67 35.31
C THR A 10 -24.63 -54.52 35.83
N LEU A 11 -23.69 -55.43 35.50
CA LEU A 11 -22.29 -55.27 35.87
C LEU A 11 -21.59 -54.18 35.04
N ILE A 12 -21.87 -54.09 33.72
CA ILE A 12 -21.40 -52.99 32.87
C ILE A 12 -22.03 -51.67 33.32
N GLY A 13 -23.33 -51.68 33.66
CA GLY A 13 -24.03 -50.54 34.24
C GLY A 13 -23.49 -50.11 35.60
N LEU A 14 -23.14 -51.05 36.48
CA LEU A 14 -22.54 -50.79 37.80
C LEU A 14 -21.07 -50.39 37.69
N VAL A 15 -20.32 -50.90 36.71
CA VAL A 15 -18.93 -50.50 36.44
C VAL A 15 -18.89 -49.14 35.76
N SER A 16 -19.84 -48.80 34.87
CA SER A 16 -19.98 -47.46 34.30
C SER A 16 -20.53 -46.46 35.31
N LEU A 17 -21.45 -46.85 36.20
CA LEU A 17 -21.84 -46.06 37.37
C LEU A 17 -20.68 -45.90 38.35
N ALA A 18 -19.92 -46.95 38.67
CA ALA A 18 -18.80 -46.87 39.60
C ALA A 18 -17.59 -46.10 39.02
N SER A 19 -17.36 -46.14 37.71
CA SER A 19 -16.33 -45.33 37.04
C SER A 19 -16.78 -43.90 36.79
N SER A 20 -18.07 -43.62 36.59
CA SER A 20 -18.60 -42.24 36.61
C SER A 20 -18.63 -41.66 38.03
N LEU A 21 -18.95 -42.46 39.05
CA LEU A 21 -18.86 -42.09 40.47
C LEU A 21 -17.40 -41.90 40.93
N SER A 22 -16.45 -42.72 40.48
CA SER A 22 -15.02 -42.53 40.78
C SER A 22 -14.38 -41.39 39.98
N ALA A 23 -14.84 -41.15 38.74
CA ALA A 23 -14.48 -39.95 37.97
C ALA A 23 -15.06 -38.66 38.57
N GLN A 24 -16.25 -38.72 39.18
CA GLN A 24 -16.80 -37.61 39.96
C GLN A 24 -16.02 -37.37 41.26
N GLN A 25 -15.48 -38.42 41.90
CA GLN A 25 -14.68 -38.32 43.13
C GLN A 25 -13.29 -37.67 42.91
N ASN A 26 -12.76 -37.67 41.68
CA ASN A 26 -11.45 -37.07 41.38
C ASN A 26 -11.51 -35.62 40.86
N ARG A 27 -12.70 -35.03 40.71
CA ARG A 27 -12.83 -33.63 40.28
C ARG A 27 -12.53 -32.67 41.43
N LEU A 28 -11.91 -31.53 41.10
CA LEU A 28 -11.54 -30.49 42.05
C LEU A 28 -12.79 -29.73 42.53
N GLU A 29 -12.87 -29.48 43.83
CA GLU A 29 -13.86 -28.54 44.38
C GLU A 29 -13.47 -27.10 43.98
N PRO A 30 -14.31 -26.38 43.22
CA PRO A 30 -13.96 -25.04 42.74
C PRO A 30 -14.00 -24.02 43.87
N ILE A 31 -12.92 -23.28 44.03
CA ILE A 31 -12.86 -22.08 44.85
C ILE A 31 -13.25 -20.90 43.97
N PHE A 32 -14.38 -20.28 44.30
CA PHE A 32 -14.87 -19.09 43.62
C PHE A 32 -14.36 -17.81 44.31
N PRO A 33 -14.34 -16.68 43.60
CA PRO A 33 -14.21 -15.39 44.27
C PRO A 33 -15.33 -15.20 45.32
N PRO A 34 -15.08 -14.39 46.38
CA PRO A 34 -16.10 -14.08 47.39
C PRO A 34 -17.37 -13.55 46.72
N ALA A 35 -18.54 -14.10 47.10
CA ALA A 35 -19.81 -13.67 46.53
C ALA A 35 -20.28 -12.37 47.19
N THR A 36 -20.66 -11.38 46.38
CA THR A 36 -21.29 -10.14 46.83
C THR A 36 -22.73 -10.10 46.34
N PRO A 37 -23.67 -10.86 46.94
CA PRO A 37 -25.00 -11.09 46.37
C PRO A 37 -25.82 -9.81 46.13
N GLY A 38 -25.55 -8.70 46.83
CA GLY A 38 -26.19 -7.41 46.57
C GLY A 38 -25.41 -6.43 45.69
N LEU A 39 -24.37 -6.89 45.00
CA LEU A 39 -23.61 -6.11 44.02
C LEU A 39 -23.38 -6.92 42.74
N VAL A 40 -23.68 -6.30 41.60
CA VAL A 40 -23.31 -6.79 40.27
C VAL A 40 -22.45 -5.73 39.61
N TYR A 41 -21.27 -6.07 39.13
CA TYR A 41 -20.30 -5.14 38.54
C TYR A 41 -19.94 -5.59 37.12
N TRP A 42 -19.79 -4.63 36.20
CA TRP A 42 -19.24 -4.87 34.87
C TRP A 42 -18.61 -3.58 34.33
N GLU A 43 -17.63 -3.73 33.43
CA GLU A 43 -16.97 -2.61 32.77
C GLU A 43 -17.81 -2.08 31.60
N ALA A 44 -17.72 -0.78 31.30
CA ALA A 44 -18.51 -0.14 30.26
C ALA A 44 -18.03 -0.50 28.85
N GLU A 45 -16.76 -0.82 28.69
CA GLU A 45 -16.18 -1.33 27.44
C GLU A 45 -16.62 -2.75 27.09
N ASN A 46 -17.22 -3.49 28.04
CA ASN A 46 -17.73 -4.84 27.81
C ASN A 46 -19.13 -4.86 27.15
N ALA A 47 -19.48 -3.81 26.40
CA ALA A 47 -20.71 -3.77 25.61
C ALA A 47 -20.76 -4.96 24.63
N VAL A 48 -21.95 -5.54 24.46
CA VAL A 48 -22.26 -6.57 23.47
C VAL A 48 -22.20 -5.98 22.07
N VAL A 49 -22.87 -4.84 21.89
CA VAL A 49 -22.88 -4.06 20.66
C VAL A 49 -22.93 -2.58 21.04
N THR A 50 -22.14 -1.75 20.37
CA THR A 50 -22.18 -0.30 20.55
C THR A 50 -21.71 0.40 19.29
N ASN A 51 -22.14 1.66 19.12
CA ASN A 51 -21.67 2.58 18.08
C ASN A 51 -21.09 3.89 18.68
N PHE A 52 -20.68 3.88 19.96
CA PHE A 52 -20.14 5.06 20.67
C PHE A 52 -18.75 5.48 20.16
N ALA A 53 -17.83 4.52 20.15
CA ALA A 53 -16.49 4.61 19.58
C ALA A 53 -16.25 3.32 18.76
N ARG A 54 -15.06 3.13 18.17
CA ARG A 54 -14.70 1.89 17.45
C ARG A 54 -14.07 0.83 18.35
N GLN A 55 -13.42 1.28 19.41
CA GLN A 55 -12.84 0.45 20.45
C GLN A 55 -12.86 1.24 21.76
N ALA A 56 -12.65 0.52 22.86
CA ALA A 56 -12.46 1.14 24.16
C ALA A 56 -11.22 2.04 24.13
N ILE A 57 -11.34 3.25 24.70
CA ILE A 57 -10.25 4.20 24.75
C ILE A 57 -9.47 3.94 26.03
N LEU A 58 -8.15 3.86 25.93
CA LEU A 58 -7.31 3.61 27.10
C LEU A 58 -7.29 4.86 27.99
N ASP A 59 -7.68 4.69 29.26
CA ASP A 59 -7.58 5.69 30.31
C ASP A 59 -7.05 4.99 31.57
N TYR A 60 -5.82 5.30 32.00
CA TYR A 60 -5.24 4.66 33.18
C TYR A 60 -5.86 5.06 34.50
N SER A 61 -6.71 6.09 34.50
CA SER A 61 -7.50 6.48 35.66
C SER A 61 -8.80 5.68 35.80
N ALA A 62 -9.18 4.92 34.76
CA ALA A 62 -10.35 4.04 34.73
C ALA A 62 -10.09 2.64 35.32
N SER A 63 -11.16 1.91 35.69
CA SER A 63 -11.11 0.65 36.44
C SER A 63 -10.53 -0.52 35.66
N GLY A 64 -10.85 -0.58 34.36
CA GLY A 64 -10.28 -1.51 33.38
C GLY A 64 -9.06 -0.96 32.64
N GLN A 65 -8.59 0.24 33.02
CA GLN A 65 -7.65 1.06 32.24
C GLN A 65 -8.17 1.43 30.84
N ARG A 66 -9.48 1.34 30.65
CA ARG A 66 -10.22 1.56 29.41
C ARG A 66 -11.56 2.20 29.76
N GLU A 67 -12.08 3.01 28.87
CA GLU A 67 -13.42 3.58 28.98
C GLU A 67 -14.11 3.60 27.61
N LEU A 68 -15.44 3.57 27.64
CA LEU A 68 -16.29 3.76 26.48
C LEU A 68 -16.61 5.25 26.32
N GLN A 69 -16.11 5.87 25.26
CA GLN A 69 -16.32 7.29 24.99
C GLN A 69 -17.25 7.50 23.78
N LEU A 70 -18.14 8.49 23.89
CA LEU A 70 -18.85 9.10 22.78
C LEU A 70 -18.45 10.58 22.73
N ASN A 71 -17.83 11.03 21.63
CA ASN A 71 -17.50 12.44 21.41
C ASN A 71 -17.48 12.78 19.91
N THR A 72 -18.61 13.23 19.37
CA THR A 72 -18.75 13.52 17.92
C THR A 72 -19.75 14.63 17.63
N ALA A 73 -19.47 15.45 16.61
CA ALA A 73 -20.36 16.51 16.14
C ALA A 73 -21.35 16.03 15.07
N THR A 74 -20.96 15.00 14.32
CA THR A 74 -21.70 14.41 13.20
C THR A 74 -22.46 13.18 13.64
N VAL A 75 -23.69 13.07 13.16
CA VAL A 75 -24.47 11.84 13.12
C VAL A 75 -24.29 11.30 11.71
N LEU A 76 -24.08 9.99 11.55
CA LEU A 76 -24.08 9.42 10.20
C LEU A 76 -25.44 9.72 9.53
N PRO A 77 -25.49 10.03 8.23
CA PRO A 77 -26.76 10.17 7.52
C PRO A 77 -27.62 8.91 7.82
N ASP A 78 -28.82 9.10 8.35
CA ASP A 78 -29.81 8.09 8.75
C ASP A 78 -29.52 7.21 10.00
N GLN A 79 -28.50 7.53 10.80
CA GLN A 79 -28.35 6.99 12.16
C GLN A 79 -29.20 7.81 13.14
N GLU A 80 -30.28 7.27 13.71
CA GLU A 80 -31.14 8.08 14.59
C GLU A 80 -30.53 8.34 15.98
N LYS A 81 -29.71 7.41 16.51
CA LYS A 81 -29.21 7.43 17.90
C LYS A 81 -27.87 6.71 18.08
N TYR A 82 -27.14 7.11 19.13
CA TYR A 82 -26.03 6.33 19.67
C TYR A 82 -26.52 5.38 20.75
N PHE A 83 -26.00 4.14 20.80
CA PHE A 83 -26.37 3.16 21.81
C PHE A 83 -25.21 2.26 22.25
N ALA A 84 -25.40 1.64 23.41
CA ALA A 84 -24.56 0.55 23.92
C ALA A 84 -25.44 -0.49 24.62
N ASP A 85 -25.32 -1.75 24.21
CA ASP A 85 -26.08 -2.88 24.73
C ASP A 85 -25.22 -3.73 25.67
N TYR A 86 -25.77 -4.10 26.81
CA TYR A 86 -25.12 -4.89 27.84
C TYR A 86 -25.98 -6.10 28.21
N VAL A 87 -25.32 -7.18 28.61
CA VAL A 87 -25.97 -8.37 29.18
C VAL A 87 -25.48 -8.51 30.62
N VAL A 88 -26.42 -8.50 31.56
CA VAL A 88 -26.11 -8.48 32.99
C VAL A 88 -26.86 -9.60 33.70
N ARG A 89 -26.14 -10.39 34.50
CA ARG A 89 -26.75 -11.45 35.32
C ARG A 89 -27.06 -10.93 36.72
N VAL A 90 -28.35 -10.97 37.07
CA VAL A 90 -28.86 -10.64 38.39
C VAL A 90 -29.05 -11.93 39.19
N PRO A 91 -28.38 -12.09 40.35
CA PRO A 91 -28.40 -13.35 41.10
C PRO A 91 -29.75 -13.63 41.78
N GLU A 92 -30.52 -12.57 42.07
CA GLU A 92 -31.77 -12.66 42.82
C GLU A 92 -32.75 -11.53 42.46
N SER A 93 -34.05 -11.83 42.49
CA SER A 93 -35.09 -10.84 42.21
C SER A 93 -35.10 -9.74 43.29
N GLY A 94 -35.25 -8.48 42.88
CA GLY A 94 -35.28 -7.35 43.81
C GLY A 94 -35.33 -5.98 43.16
N GLN A 95 -35.21 -4.95 44.01
CA GLN A 95 -35.00 -3.58 43.59
C GLN A 95 -33.51 -3.27 43.59
N TRP A 96 -33.01 -2.89 42.42
CA TRP A 96 -31.60 -2.67 42.13
C TRP A 96 -31.39 -1.24 41.68
N THR A 97 -30.48 -0.54 42.33
CA THR A 97 -30.13 0.82 41.95
C THR A 97 -29.03 0.76 40.90
N PHE A 98 -29.19 1.45 39.78
CA PHE A 98 -28.21 1.52 38.71
C PHE A 98 -27.18 2.60 38.99
N TRP A 99 -25.90 2.23 38.95
CA TRP A 99 -24.77 3.11 39.13
C TRP A 99 -23.83 3.05 37.93
N TRP A 100 -23.18 4.17 37.64
CA TRP A 100 -22.10 4.22 36.67
C TRP A 100 -21.01 5.22 37.05
N GLY A 101 -19.78 4.86 36.71
CA GLY A 101 -18.62 5.73 36.68
C GLY A 101 -18.60 6.41 35.32
N GLY A 102 -18.72 7.72 35.28
CA GLY A 102 -18.80 8.42 34.00
C GLY A 102 -19.14 9.90 34.13
N THR A 103 -19.30 10.56 32.99
CA THR A 103 -19.73 11.96 32.96
C THR A 103 -21.19 12.08 33.42
N PRO A 104 -21.53 13.00 34.34
CA PRO A 104 -22.91 13.26 34.73
C PRO A 104 -23.72 13.75 33.51
N PRO A 105 -24.94 13.23 33.29
CA PRO A 105 -25.68 13.43 32.04
C PRO A 105 -26.15 14.88 31.91
N GLY A 106 -26.55 15.26 30.69
CA GLY A 106 -27.13 16.57 30.43
C GLY A 106 -28.39 16.85 31.27
N PRO A 107 -28.67 18.12 31.63
CA PRO A 107 -29.87 18.48 32.37
C PRO A 107 -31.13 18.46 31.49
N GLN A 108 -32.27 18.20 32.13
CA GLN A 108 -33.60 18.36 31.54
C GLN A 108 -33.95 19.84 31.38
N ASP A 109 -33.59 20.67 32.36
CA ASP A 109 -33.79 22.13 32.27
C ASP A 109 -32.95 22.74 31.16
N GLU A 110 -33.61 23.35 30.17
CA GLU A 110 -32.97 23.98 29.02
C GLU A 110 -32.04 25.14 29.41
N LEU A 111 -32.33 25.81 30.54
CA LEU A 111 -31.54 26.94 31.05
C LEU A 111 -30.33 26.48 31.88
N ALA A 112 -30.28 25.21 32.29
CA ALA A 112 -29.18 24.68 33.07
C ALA A 112 -27.95 24.36 32.18
N PRO A 113 -26.71 24.53 32.71
CA PRO A 113 -25.47 24.23 31.98
C PRO A 113 -25.40 22.77 31.53
N SER A 114 -25.13 22.55 30.23
CA SER A 114 -25.09 21.22 29.60
C SER A 114 -23.73 20.94 28.99
N TYR A 115 -22.88 20.23 29.74
CA TYR A 115 -21.52 19.86 29.31
C TYR A 115 -21.40 18.40 28.82
N ALA A 116 -22.44 17.59 29.01
CA ALA A 116 -22.58 16.22 28.50
C ALA A 116 -23.99 15.97 27.95
N SER A 117 -24.13 14.94 27.13
CA SER A 117 -25.40 14.49 26.56
C SER A 117 -26.27 13.77 27.60
N PRO A 118 -27.61 13.94 27.56
CA PRO A 118 -28.52 13.06 28.28
C PRO A 118 -28.65 11.71 27.55
N PHE A 119 -28.99 10.65 28.29
CA PHE A 119 -29.20 9.32 27.74
C PHE A 119 -30.41 8.65 28.37
N SER A 120 -30.83 7.49 27.88
CA SER A 120 -31.87 6.67 28.50
C SER A 120 -31.42 5.24 28.72
N ILE A 121 -32.03 4.58 29.69
CA ILE A 121 -31.81 3.17 30.02
C ILE A 121 -33.08 2.39 29.71
N SER A 122 -33.01 1.32 28.94
CA SER A 122 -34.08 0.32 28.83
C SER A 122 -33.59 -1.05 29.28
N VAL A 123 -34.50 -1.83 29.87
CA VAL A 123 -34.23 -3.19 30.36
C VAL A 123 -35.16 -4.16 29.65
N ASP A 124 -34.60 -5.22 29.07
CA ASP A 124 -35.30 -6.30 28.34
C ASP A 124 -36.26 -5.81 27.25
N GLY A 125 -35.91 -4.72 26.57
CA GLY A 125 -36.77 -4.10 25.55
C GLY A 125 -38.02 -3.41 26.11
N GLY A 126 -38.08 -3.21 27.44
CA GLY A 126 -39.09 -2.40 28.10
C GLY A 126 -38.98 -0.90 27.78
N PRO A 127 -39.87 -0.07 28.35
CA PRO A 127 -39.86 1.37 28.11
C PRO A 127 -38.54 2.01 28.55
N ALA A 128 -38.01 2.91 27.73
CA ALA A 128 -36.80 3.65 28.03
C ALA A 128 -37.04 4.66 29.16
N LEU A 129 -36.22 4.58 30.21
CA LEU A 129 -36.15 5.53 31.31
C LEU A 129 -35.17 6.65 30.94
N PRO A 130 -35.63 7.89 30.68
CA PRO A 130 -34.72 8.99 30.38
C PRO A 130 -33.94 9.40 31.63
N ILE A 131 -32.63 9.54 31.48
CA ILE A 131 -31.68 9.91 32.53
C ILE A 131 -31.14 11.31 32.24
N TYR A 132 -31.65 12.26 33.02
CA TYR A 132 -31.15 13.63 33.08
C TYR A 132 -30.41 13.86 34.39
N ARG A 133 -29.67 14.98 34.47
CA ARG A 133 -28.96 15.39 35.69
C ARG A 133 -29.85 15.36 36.95
N GLU A 134 -31.09 15.82 36.82
CA GLU A 134 -32.06 15.94 37.90
C GLU A 134 -32.58 14.57 38.38
N GLY A 135 -32.47 13.53 37.55
CA GLY A 135 -32.89 12.16 37.85
C GLY A 135 -31.87 11.34 38.63
N ILE A 136 -30.68 11.90 38.92
CA ILE A 136 -29.55 11.15 39.49
C ILE A 136 -28.97 11.81 40.73
N ASN A 137 -28.14 11.06 41.44
CA ASN A 137 -27.24 11.56 42.46
C ASN A 137 -25.80 11.44 41.99
N VAL A 138 -25.03 12.50 42.23
CA VAL A 138 -23.59 12.52 41.96
C VAL A 138 -22.90 12.39 43.30
N VAL A 139 -22.27 11.25 43.52
CA VAL A 139 -21.88 10.79 44.85
C VAL A 139 -20.45 11.20 45.18
N SER A 140 -19.49 10.83 44.34
CA SER A 140 -18.09 11.19 44.52
C SER A 140 -17.38 11.32 43.19
N SER A 141 -16.32 12.13 43.14
CA SER A 141 -15.36 12.10 42.03
C SER A 141 -14.73 10.71 41.95
N TYR A 142 -14.65 10.18 40.74
CA TYR A 142 -14.09 8.87 40.45
C TYR A 142 -12.71 9.01 39.80
N SER A 143 -12.64 9.82 38.75
CA SER A 143 -11.41 10.33 38.14
C SER A 143 -11.59 11.83 37.87
N PRO A 144 -10.57 12.54 37.37
CA PRO A 144 -10.67 13.99 37.13
C PRO A 144 -11.93 14.42 36.32
N LEU A 145 -12.37 13.64 35.34
CA LEU A 145 -13.55 13.96 34.51
C LEU A 145 -14.77 13.06 34.76
N LEU A 146 -14.62 12.02 35.59
CA LEU A 146 -15.62 10.99 35.78
C LEU A 146 -16.11 10.99 37.23
N PHE A 147 -17.40 10.70 37.40
CA PHE A 147 -18.07 10.70 38.69
C PHE A 147 -18.78 9.38 38.91
N TRP A 148 -18.92 8.98 40.16
CA TRP A 148 -19.89 7.96 40.53
C TRP A 148 -21.28 8.58 40.54
N ASN A 149 -22.11 8.15 39.59
CA ASN A 149 -23.48 8.57 39.42
C ASN A 149 -24.43 7.43 39.78
N ARG A 150 -25.58 7.78 40.34
CA ARG A 150 -26.62 6.82 40.73
C ARG A 150 -28.00 7.28 40.30
N VAL A 151 -28.76 6.41 39.64
CA VAL A 151 -30.16 6.68 39.31
C VAL A 151 -31.01 6.71 40.58
N LYS A 152 -31.86 7.73 40.76
CA LYS A 152 -32.73 7.86 41.95
C LYS A 152 -33.79 6.76 42.03
N GLU A 153 -34.33 6.37 40.88
CA GLU A 153 -35.36 5.33 40.77
C GLU A 153 -34.71 3.95 40.61
N PRO A 154 -35.01 2.97 41.48
CA PRO A 154 -34.46 1.63 41.35
C PRO A 154 -35.14 0.84 40.22
N LEU A 155 -34.35 0.04 39.51
CA LEU A 155 -34.80 -0.94 38.54
C LEU A 155 -35.38 -2.17 39.27
N LYS A 156 -36.53 -2.67 38.81
CA LYS A 156 -37.09 -3.95 39.28
C LYS A 156 -36.59 -5.06 38.37
N LEU A 157 -35.69 -5.89 38.88
CA LEU A 157 -35.07 -6.97 38.12
C LEU A 157 -35.40 -8.33 38.76
N THR A 158 -35.57 -9.35 37.93
CA THR A 158 -35.77 -10.73 38.37
C THR A 158 -34.43 -11.45 38.51
N ALA A 159 -34.39 -12.59 39.20
CA ALA A 159 -33.23 -13.46 39.15
C ALA A 159 -33.09 -14.01 37.72
N GLY A 160 -31.93 -13.82 37.09
CA GLY A 160 -31.71 -14.21 35.70
C GLY A 160 -30.85 -13.22 34.93
N ILE A 161 -30.87 -13.34 33.61
CA ILE A 161 -30.11 -12.51 32.69
C ILE A 161 -31.01 -11.43 32.13
N HIS A 162 -30.49 -10.20 32.12
CA HIS A 162 -31.18 -9.00 31.68
C HIS A 162 -30.37 -8.31 30.59
N LYS A 163 -31.05 -7.81 29.55
CA LYS A 163 -30.45 -6.94 28.53
C LYS A 163 -30.66 -5.48 28.94
N ILE A 164 -29.58 -4.72 29.05
CA ILE A 164 -29.63 -3.30 29.38
C ILE A 164 -29.13 -2.51 28.17
N ARG A 165 -29.96 -1.60 27.64
CA ARG A 165 -29.57 -0.71 26.55
C ARG A 165 -29.45 0.71 27.06
N LEU A 166 -28.33 1.35 26.73
CA LEU A 166 -28.13 2.79 26.88
C LEU A 166 -28.34 3.45 25.52
N GLU A 167 -29.13 4.52 25.44
CA GLU A 167 -29.31 5.32 24.21
C GLU A 167 -29.03 6.79 24.48
N VAL A 168 -28.19 7.44 23.68
CA VAL A 168 -27.91 8.87 23.80
C VAL A 168 -28.89 9.64 22.93
N LEU A 169 -29.76 10.41 23.59
CA LEU A 169 -30.97 10.96 22.99
C LEU A 169 -30.77 12.31 22.34
N ALA A 170 -29.78 13.08 22.80
CA ALA A 170 -29.55 14.44 22.34
C ALA A 170 -28.08 14.84 22.44
N LYS A 171 -27.73 15.85 21.64
CA LYS A 171 -26.47 16.57 21.74
C LYS A 171 -26.42 17.36 23.06
N ARG A 172 -25.23 17.52 23.64
CA ARG A 172 -25.03 18.50 24.70
C ARG A 172 -25.32 19.91 24.14
N ARG A 173 -25.99 20.75 24.93
CA ARG A 173 -26.49 22.05 24.43
C ARG A 173 -25.40 23.10 24.23
N TYR A 174 -24.22 22.91 24.82
CA TYR A 174 -23.15 23.91 24.76
C TYR A 174 -22.60 24.13 23.34
N ASP A 175 -22.23 23.06 22.63
CA ASP A 175 -21.61 23.12 21.30
C ASP A 175 -22.28 22.20 20.25
N GLY A 176 -23.38 21.53 20.62
CA GLY A 176 -24.11 20.67 19.71
C GLY A 176 -23.40 19.35 19.36
N ARG A 177 -22.55 18.82 20.25
CA ARG A 177 -21.90 17.51 20.11
C ARG A 177 -22.62 16.42 20.90
N TYR A 178 -22.56 15.18 20.44
CA TYR A 178 -22.83 14.02 21.29
C TYR A 178 -21.61 13.79 22.18
N PHE A 179 -21.81 13.79 23.50
CA PHE A 179 -20.72 13.68 24.46
C PHE A 179 -21.13 12.85 25.69
N LEU A 180 -20.54 11.67 25.90
CA LEU A 180 -20.78 10.82 27.07
C LEU A 180 -19.61 9.86 27.27
N TYR A 181 -18.94 9.90 28.43
CA TYR A 181 -17.87 8.96 28.78
C TYR A 181 -18.34 8.04 29.92
N LEU A 182 -18.04 6.75 29.78
CA LEU A 182 -18.47 5.67 30.65
C LEU A 182 -17.30 4.74 30.93
N ASP A 183 -16.98 4.51 32.20
CA ASP A 183 -15.91 3.60 32.60
C ASP A 183 -16.47 2.27 33.14
N ALA A 184 -17.28 2.33 34.19
CA ALA A 184 -17.79 1.12 34.84
C ALA A 184 -19.22 1.26 35.30
N PHE A 185 -19.87 0.11 35.50
CA PHE A 185 -21.23 0.00 35.96
C PHE A 185 -21.34 -0.93 37.16
N PHE A 186 -22.29 -0.62 38.05
CA PHE A 186 -22.75 -1.63 38.99
C PHE A 186 -24.23 -1.48 39.37
N LEU A 187 -24.84 -2.61 39.73
CA LEU A 187 -26.15 -2.66 40.36
C LEU A 187 -25.97 -2.88 41.86
N HIS A 188 -26.63 -2.05 42.66
CA HIS A 188 -26.64 -2.17 44.11
C HIS A 188 -28.04 -2.50 44.62
N ARG A 189 -28.19 -3.64 45.30
CA ARG A 189 -29.48 -4.08 45.84
C ARG A 189 -29.90 -3.18 46.99
N GLN A 190 -31.13 -2.66 46.94
CA GLN A 190 -31.65 -1.86 48.04
C GLN A 190 -31.66 -2.65 49.36
N GLY A 191 -31.16 -2.01 50.42
CA GLY A 191 -31.05 -2.61 51.76
C GLY A 191 -29.83 -3.50 51.96
N TYR A 192 -29.03 -3.78 50.93
CA TYR A 192 -27.77 -4.50 51.07
C TYR A 192 -26.65 -3.56 51.48
N GLN A 193 -25.99 -3.83 52.61
CA GLN A 193 -24.76 -3.14 52.98
C GLN A 193 -23.57 -3.87 52.38
N VAL A 194 -22.76 -3.16 51.61
CA VAL A 194 -21.52 -3.70 51.04
C VAL A 194 -20.52 -3.90 52.18
N PRO A 195 -20.08 -5.14 52.48
CA PRO A 195 -19.06 -5.37 53.50
C PRO A 195 -17.79 -4.58 53.15
N PRO A 196 -17.16 -3.86 54.10
CA PRO A 196 -15.94 -3.09 53.85
C PRO A 196 -14.80 -3.94 53.26
N GLU A 197 -14.65 -5.19 53.69
CA GLU A 197 -13.67 -6.14 53.13
C GLU A 197 -13.91 -6.55 51.67
N THR A 198 -15.12 -6.31 51.14
CA THR A 198 -15.51 -6.60 49.74
C THR A 198 -15.65 -5.35 48.88
N GLN A 199 -15.58 -4.17 49.49
CA GLN A 199 -15.63 -2.89 48.79
C GLN A 199 -14.27 -2.65 48.13
N SER A 200 -14.15 -3.14 46.89
CA SER A 200 -12.99 -2.87 46.04
C SER A 200 -12.73 -1.36 45.93
N SER A 201 -11.49 -0.98 45.63
CA SER A 201 -11.10 0.42 45.40
C SER A 201 -11.89 1.11 44.29
N VAL A 202 -12.58 0.33 43.45
CA VAL A 202 -13.42 0.83 42.37
C VAL A 202 -14.72 1.45 42.89
N PHE A 203 -15.30 0.99 43.99
CA PHE A 203 -16.59 1.52 44.46
C PHE A 203 -16.44 2.87 45.20
N PRO A 204 -17.47 3.73 45.20
CA PRO A 204 -17.47 4.95 46.00
C PRO A 204 -17.23 4.60 47.47
N LYS A 205 -16.32 5.33 48.14
CA LYS A 205 -16.01 5.10 49.57
C LYS A 205 -17.24 5.31 50.45
N ASP A 206 -17.99 6.38 50.19
CA ASP A 206 -19.29 6.63 50.80
C ASP A 206 -20.36 6.63 49.72
N MET A 207 -21.19 5.58 49.70
CA MET A 207 -22.28 5.43 48.74
C MET A 207 -23.48 6.37 49.02
N ASN A 208 -23.45 7.11 50.13
CA ASN A 208 -24.49 8.05 50.53
C ASN A 208 -24.06 9.52 50.42
N ASP A 209 -22.85 9.81 49.92
CA ASP A 209 -22.41 11.19 49.68
C ASP A 209 -23.33 11.86 48.65
N ARG A 210 -23.67 13.12 48.93
CA ARG A 210 -24.56 13.99 48.14
C ARG A 210 -24.01 15.40 47.99
N SER A 211 -22.75 15.61 48.38
CA SER A 211 -22.09 16.92 48.34
C SER A 211 -21.88 17.45 46.91
N LEU A 212 -21.90 16.57 45.90
CA LEU A 212 -21.62 16.87 44.49
C LEU A 212 -22.85 16.83 43.58
N ASP A 213 -24.09 16.72 44.10
CA ASP A 213 -25.32 16.55 43.29
C ASP A 213 -25.46 17.59 42.14
N THR A 214 -24.83 18.76 42.27
CA THR A 214 -24.62 19.75 41.20
C THR A 214 -23.13 19.89 40.86
N PRO A 215 -22.54 18.99 40.06
CA PRO A 215 -21.08 18.93 39.88
C PRO A 215 -20.54 20.05 38.97
N TYR A 216 -21.39 20.72 38.20
CA TYR A 216 -20.99 21.81 37.30
C TYR A 216 -21.94 23.00 37.40
N LEU A 217 -21.37 24.20 37.56
CA LEU A 217 -22.06 25.48 37.43
C LEU A 217 -21.91 26.06 36.01
N SER A 218 -22.58 27.18 35.72
CA SER A 218 -22.34 27.89 34.47
C SER A 218 -20.93 28.51 34.50
N ILE A 219 -20.30 28.66 33.33
CA ILE A 219 -19.01 29.37 33.21
C ILE A 219 -19.10 30.76 33.88
N SER A 220 -20.22 31.47 33.68
CA SER A 220 -20.45 32.78 34.29
C SER A 220 -20.58 32.73 35.81
N ASP A 221 -21.19 31.69 36.37
CA ASP A 221 -21.28 31.51 37.83
C ASP A 221 -19.91 31.20 38.44
N TYR A 222 -19.10 30.38 37.77
CA TYR A 222 -17.72 30.13 38.20
C TYR A 222 -16.88 31.41 38.16
N GLN A 223 -16.95 32.15 37.05
CA GLN A 223 -16.29 33.45 36.93
C GLN A 223 -16.76 34.41 38.01
N TYR A 224 -18.06 34.46 38.30
CA TYR A 224 -18.62 35.28 39.38
C TYR A 224 -18.07 34.86 40.75
N GLN A 225 -18.04 33.56 41.08
CA GLN A 225 -17.47 33.08 42.35
C GLN A 225 -15.99 33.43 42.49
N ILE A 226 -15.22 33.27 41.41
CA ILE A 226 -13.81 33.68 41.34
C ILE A 226 -13.68 35.18 41.56
N HIS A 227 -14.54 36.01 40.94
CA HIS A 227 -14.53 37.46 41.14
C HIS A 227 -14.90 37.86 42.58
N GLN A 228 -15.88 37.19 43.20
CA GLN A 228 -16.33 37.49 44.57
C GLN A 228 -15.30 37.07 45.62
N ASN A 229 -14.68 35.91 45.43
CA ASN A 229 -13.63 35.42 46.32
C ASN A 229 -12.48 34.81 45.51
N PRO A 230 -11.52 35.65 45.07
CA PRO A 230 -10.40 35.16 44.28
C PRO A 230 -9.54 34.12 44.97
N GLN A 231 -9.56 34.04 46.32
CA GLN A 231 -8.79 33.08 47.13
C GLN A 231 -9.42 31.70 47.22
N LEU A 232 -10.69 31.55 46.82
CA LEU A 232 -11.36 30.25 46.81
C LEU A 232 -10.87 29.47 45.58
N LEU A 233 -10.10 28.39 45.81
CA LEU A 233 -9.47 27.63 44.71
C LEU A 233 -10.44 26.72 43.96
N ALA A 234 -11.49 26.21 44.62
CA ALA A 234 -12.39 25.21 44.04
C ALA A 234 -13.04 25.65 42.71
N PRO A 235 -13.58 26.89 42.60
CA PRO A 235 -14.11 27.41 41.34
C PRO A 235 -13.12 27.41 40.17
N TYR A 236 -11.82 27.52 40.42
CA TYR A 236 -10.83 27.55 39.35
C TYR A 236 -10.62 26.18 38.71
N TRP A 237 -10.39 25.12 39.50
CA TRP A 237 -10.22 23.79 38.90
C TRP A 237 -11.55 23.20 38.39
N GLU A 238 -12.68 23.58 38.97
CA GLU A 238 -14.00 23.16 38.47
C GLU A 238 -14.33 23.84 37.15
N LEU A 239 -13.97 25.11 37.00
CA LEU A 239 -14.04 25.80 35.71
C LEU A 239 -13.06 25.22 34.69
N ALA A 240 -11.84 24.86 35.12
CA ALA A 240 -10.88 24.19 34.25
C ALA A 240 -11.42 22.84 33.76
N GLN A 241 -11.99 22.01 34.66
CA GLN A 241 -12.70 20.78 34.30
C GLN A 241 -13.78 21.00 33.24
N VAL A 242 -14.59 22.06 33.40
CA VAL A 242 -15.60 22.43 32.39
C VAL A 242 -14.93 22.74 31.05
N TYR A 243 -13.87 23.54 31.02
CA TYR A 243 -13.13 23.83 29.79
C TYR A 243 -12.51 22.57 29.17
N THR A 244 -11.97 21.65 29.98
CA THR A 244 -11.46 20.35 29.53
C THR A 244 -12.56 19.49 28.89
N LEU A 245 -13.76 19.41 29.49
CA LEU A 245 -14.92 18.71 28.89
C LEU A 245 -15.31 19.32 27.55
N LEU A 246 -15.14 20.64 27.43
CA LEU A 246 -15.37 21.39 26.19
C LEU A 246 -14.21 21.26 25.19
N THR A 247 -13.15 20.51 25.53
CA THR A 247 -11.92 20.37 24.75
C THR A 247 -11.18 21.70 24.54
N ASP A 248 -11.43 22.70 25.38
CA ASP A 248 -10.75 24.00 25.39
C ASP A 248 -9.62 23.99 26.43
N TYR A 249 -8.57 23.23 26.15
CA TYR A 249 -7.43 23.11 27.04
C TYR A 249 -6.70 24.45 27.24
N GLY A 250 -6.82 25.38 26.28
CA GLY A 250 -6.20 26.70 26.36
C GLY A 250 -6.77 27.55 27.49
N ASP A 251 -8.10 27.65 27.56
CA ASP A 251 -8.76 28.37 28.65
C ASP A 251 -8.68 27.61 29.98
N ALA A 252 -8.73 26.26 29.96
CA ALA A 252 -8.48 25.45 31.15
C ALA A 252 -7.12 25.80 31.80
N LEU A 253 -6.05 25.81 31.00
CA LEU A 253 -4.70 26.14 31.47
C LEU A 253 -4.56 27.58 31.97
N LYS A 254 -5.24 28.56 31.35
CA LYS A 254 -5.25 29.95 31.83
C LYS A 254 -5.85 30.06 33.23
N ILE A 255 -6.99 29.40 33.45
CA ILE A 255 -7.68 29.41 34.76
C ILE A 255 -6.83 28.70 35.81
N LEU A 256 -6.25 27.55 35.50
CA LEU A 256 -5.35 26.82 36.40
C LEU A 256 -4.10 27.63 36.74
N ALA A 257 -3.51 28.32 35.77
CA ALA A 257 -2.36 29.20 35.99
C ALA A 257 -2.70 30.34 36.96
N ALA A 258 -3.89 30.95 36.86
CA ALA A 258 -4.35 31.98 37.78
C ALA A 258 -4.50 31.44 39.22
N ALA A 259 -5.10 30.26 39.39
CA ALA A 259 -5.24 29.61 40.69
C ALA A 259 -3.89 29.26 41.31
N ARG A 260 -2.94 28.80 40.49
CA ARG A 260 -1.62 28.40 40.93
C ARG A 260 -0.77 29.55 41.46
N LEU A 261 -1.00 30.79 41.02
CA LEU A 261 -0.35 31.97 41.62
C LEU A 261 -0.64 32.09 43.12
N GLN A 262 -1.76 31.54 43.58
CA GLN A 262 -2.21 31.61 44.97
C GLN A 262 -1.90 30.34 45.75
N ALA A 263 -1.96 29.19 45.08
CA ALA A 263 -1.58 27.90 45.64
C ALA A 263 -0.62 27.15 44.70
N PRO A 264 0.67 27.54 44.69
CA PRO A 264 1.68 27.00 43.75
C PRO A 264 1.87 25.49 43.81
N ASP A 265 1.45 24.91 44.94
CA ASP A 265 1.81 23.61 45.45
C ASP A 265 0.61 22.68 45.65
N ASN A 266 -0.60 23.14 45.27
CA ASN A 266 -1.81 22.34 45.40
C ASN A 266 -1.73 21.11 44.45
N PRO A 267 -1.96 19.88 44.96
CA PRO A 267 -1.82 18.65 44.16
C PRO A 267 -2.77 18.61 42.96
N ASP A 268 -4.03 19.01 43.16
CA ASP A 268 -5.06 18.94 42.13
C ASP A 268 -4.73 19.91 40.99
N LEU A 269 -4.32 21.14 41.32
CA LEU A 269 -3.89 22.11 40.31
C LEU A 269 -2.70 21.62 39.48
N LEU A 270 -1.68 21.04 40.13
CA LEU A 270 -0.52 20.50 39.42
C LEU A 270 -0.89 19.35 38.50
N LEU A 271 -1.75 18.44 38.96
CA LEU A 271 -2.21 17.30 38.18
C LEU A 271 -3.09 17.73 36.99
N TRP A 272 -4.01 18.66 37.20
CA TRP A 272 -4.84 19.23 36.13
C TRP A 272 -4.00 19.98 35.10
N MET A 273 -3.04 20.80 35.54
CA MET A 273 -2.12 21.45 34.61
C MET A 273 -1.32 20.42 33.81
N ALA A 274 -0.85 19.33 34.44
CA ALA A 274 -0.13 18.28 33.73
C ALA A 274 -1.00 17.63 32.64
N LYS A 275 -2.22 17.19 33.00
CA LYS A 275 -3.17 16.54 32.09
C LYS A 275 -3.63 17.44 30.95
N ASP A 276 -4.03 18.69 31.25
CA ASP A 276 -4.47 19.63 30.20
C ASP A 276 -3.31 20.05 29.28
N ASN A 277 -2.08 20.19 29.78
CA ASN A 277 -0.92 20.40 28.90
C ASN A 277 -0.70 19.18 28.00
N LEU A 278 -0.85 17.97 28.54
CA LEU A 278 -0.69 16.76 27.74
C LEU A 278 -1.76 16.65 26.65
N TRP A 279 -3.03 16.85 26.99
CA TRP A 279 -4.14 16.83 26.04
C TRP A 279 -4.07 17.99 25.04
N ALA A 280 -3.48 19.13 25.42
CA ALA A 280 -3.16 20.23 24.52
C ALA A 280 -1.97 19.95 23.57
N GLY A 281 -1.25 18.84 23.77
CA GLY A 281 -0.04 18.47 23.02
C GLY A 281 1.27 19.09 23.55
N GLU A 282 1.21 19.85 24.65
CA GLU A 282 2.35 20.52 25.29
C GLU A 282 3.09 19.56 26.24
N VAL A 283 3.67 18.49 25.66
CA VAL A 283 4.21 17.34 26.40
C VAL A 283 5.30 17.70 27.42
N ASP A 284 6.19 18.63 27.09
CA ASP A 284 7.29 19.03 28.00
C ASP A 284 6.78 19.76 29.23
N ASP A 285 5.76 20.62 29.07
CA ASP A 285 5.12 21.30 30.17
C ASP A 285 4.32 20.33 31.03
N ALA A 286 3.62 19.38 30.40
CA ALA A 286 2.95 18.29 31.10
C ALA A 286 3.93 17.50 31.97
N LEU A 287 5.04 17.05 31.39
CA LEU A 287 6.06 16.27 32.10
C LEU A 287 6.67 17.06 33.26
N ARG A 288 6.94 18.36 33.07
CA ARG A 288 7.41 19.24 34.15
C ARG A 288 6.42 19.28 35.32
N TYR A 289 5.13 19.42 35.05
CA TYR A 289 4.11 19.44 36.10
C TYR A 289 3.95 18.09 36.79
N TYR A 290 3.97 17.00 36.04
CA TYR A 290 4.01 15.65 36.59
C TYR A 290 5.22 15.42 37.49
N GLN A 291 6.41 15.88 37.11
CA GLN A 291 7.61 15.76 37.94
C GLN A 291 7.48 16.54 39.25
N ILE A 292 6.96 17.78 39.22
CA ILE A 292 6.71 18.57 40.42
C ILE A 292 5.71 17.86 41.35
N TYR A 293 4.64 17.30 40.79
CA TYR A 293 3.65 16.52 41.53
C TYR A 293 4.29 15.28 42.18
N LEU A 294 4.99 14.47 41.38
CA LEU A 294 5.55 13.18 41.80
C LEU A 294 6.72 13.32 42.80
N GLN A 295 7.46 14.43 42.78
CA GLN A 295 8.44 14.76 43.81
C GLN A 295 7.81 14.95 45.20
N ARG A 296 6.58 15.48 45.25
CA ARG A 296 5.84 15.75 46.49
C ARG A 296 4.99 14.57 46.93
N PHE A 297 4.46 13.82 45.96
CA PHE A 297 3.59 12.66 46.16
C PHE A 297 4.19 11.38 45.57
N PRO A 298 5.38 10.95 46.03
CA PRO A 298 6.12 9.83 45.41
C PRO A 298 5.40 8.47 45.53
N LYS A 299 4.41 8.36 46.42
CA LYS A 299 3.60 7.14 46.62
C LYS A 299 2.41 7.03 45.65
N SER A 300 2.19 8.01 44.78
CA SER A 300 1.12 7.99 43.78
C SER A 300 1.47 7.08 42.60
N VAL A 301 1.47 5.76 42.84
CA VAL A 301 1.91 4.75 41.85
C VAL A 301 1.17 4.84 40.54
N GLN A 302 -0.13 5.14 40.58
CA GLN A 302 -0.96 5.26 39.39
C GLN A 302 -0.49 6.40 38.49
N ILE A 303 -0.09 7.53 39.07
CA ILE A 303 0.44 8.67 38.32
C ILE A 303 1.82 8.36 37.75
N TRP A 304 2.70 7.65 38.47
CA TRP A 304 3.96 7.18 37.91
C TRP A 304 3.75 6.30 36.66
N ALA A 305 2.80 5.36 36.73
CA ALA A 305 2.48 4.46 35.63
C ALA A 305 1.86 5.20 34.45
N GLU A 306 0.90 6.10 34.71
CA GLU A 306 0.22 6.94 33.72
C GLU A 306 1.24 7.75 32.91
N VAL A 307 2.05 8.58 33.57
CA VAL A 307 2.99 9.50 32.89
C VAL A 307 4.08 8.74 32.14
N ALA A 308 4.66 7.71 32.76
CA ALA A 308 5.70 6.91 32.10
C ALA A 308 5.18 6.26 30.81
N LYS A 309 3.92 5.81 30.83
CA LYS A 309 3.30 5.17 29.67
C LYS A 309 2.87 6.14 28.59
N GLU A 310 2.33 7.30 28.97
CA GLU A 310 2.07 8.41 28.05
C GLU A 310 3.36 8.80 27.32
N MET A 311 4.48 8.92 28.04
CA MET A 311 5.78 9.17 27.40
C MET A 311 6.19 8.04 26.45
N ALA A 312 5.94 6.78 26.79
CA ALA A 312 6.23 5.63 25.92
C ALA A 312 5.41 5.68 24.63
N TRP A 313 4.11 5.97 24.70
CA TRP A 313 3.24 6.11 23.53
C TRP A 313 3.58 7.30 22.64
N LEU A 314 4.10 8.37 23.24
CA LEU A 314 4.63 9.51 22.51
C LEU A 314 6.03 9.22 21.91
N GLY A 315 6.55 8.00 22.06
CA GLY A 315 7.86 7.56 21.55
C GLY A 315 9.05 8.06 22.36
N ARG A 316 8.84 8.68 23.52
CA ARG A 316 9.87 9.20 24.44
C ARG A 316 10.34 8.11 25.39
N TYR A 317 10.84 7.01 24.82
CA TYR A 317 11.14 5.78 25.57
C TYR A 317 12.14 5.98 26.70
N GLN A 318 13.19 6.79 26.51
CA GLN A 318 14.19 7.00 27.57
C GLN A 318 13.60 7.70 28.80
N GLU A 319 12.71 8.66 28.58
CA GLU A 319 12.03 9.39 29.65
C GLU A 319 11.01 8.49 30.34
N ALA A 320 10.26 7.70 29.56
CA ALA A 320 9.39 6.66 30.09
C ALA A 320 10.16 5.69 31.00
N LEU A 321 11.29 5.15 30.53
CA LEU A 321 12.13 4.23 31.31
C LEU A 321 12.66 4.89 32.59
N SER A 322 13.10 6.15 32.52
CA SER A 322 13.52 6.90 33.71
C SER A 322 12.38 7.10 34.71
N LEU A 323 11.18 7.43 34.24
CA LEU A 323 10.00 7.56 35.09
C LEU A 323 9.62 6.21 35.74
N TYR A 324 9.70 5.11 35.00
CA TYR A 324 9.49 3.78 35.58
C TYR A 324 10.53 3.47 36.66
N ASP A 325 11.82 3.79 36.43
CA ASP A 325 12.89 3.59 37.41
C ASP A 325 12.67 4.41 38.68
N GLN A 326 12.30 5.68 38.55
CA GLN A 326 11.97 6.55 39.67
C GLN A 326 10.73 6.06 40.43
N GLY A 327 9.68 5.68 39.70
CA GLY A 327 8.46 5.12 40.26
C GLY A 327 8.70 3.82 41.02
N LEU A 328 9.56 2.94 40.49
CA LEU A 328 9.95 1.67 41.13
C LEU A 328 10.86 1.89 42.34
N ALA A 329 11.72 2.91 42.33
CA ALA A 329 12.51 3.30 43.49
C ALA A 329 11.61 3.79 44.63
N ALA A 330 10.57 4.56 44.31
CA ALA A 330 9.58 5.03 45.29
C ALA A 330 8.58 3.93 45.73
N ASN A 331 8.31 2.96 44.85
CA ASN A 331 7.31 1.91 45.06
C ASN A 331 7.86 0.53 44.64
N PRO A 332 8.79 -0.05 45.43
CA PRO A 332 9.45 -1.30 45.07
C PRO A 332 8.46 -2.46 44.91
N GLY A 333 8.59 -3.23 43.82
CA GLY A 333 7.79 -4.43 43.57
C GLY A 333 6.39 -4.20 43.01
N ASN A 334 6.08 -3.00 42.52
CA ASN A 334 4.82 -2.75 41.83
C ASN A 334 4.82 -3.39 40.43
N LEU A 335 3.97 -4.41 40.24
CA LEU A 335 3.88 -5.17 38.98
C LEU A 335 3.49 -4.32 37.78
N ASN A 336 2.61 -3.32 37.96
CA ASN A 336 2.19 -2.43 36.88
C ASN A 336 3.37 -1.64 36.33
N LEU A 337 4.20 -1.05 37.20
CA LEU A 337 5.42 -0.35 36.78
C LEU A 337 6.46 -1.30 36.17
N GLN A 338 6.68 -2.49 36.74
CA GLN A 338 7.68 -3.44 36.22
C GLN A 338 7.32 -3.98 34.84
N ILE A 339 6.07 -4.42 34.66
CA ILE A 339 5.59 -4.97 33.38
C ILE A 339 5.59 -3.88 32.31
N ASN A 340 5.00 -2.70 32.58
CA ASN A 340 4.98 -1.65 31.57
C ASN A 340 6.38 -1.11 31.23
N LYS A 341 7.34 -1.14 32.18
CA LYS A 341 8.76 -0.90 31.87
C LYS A 341 9.31 -1.94 30.90
N ALA A 342 9.04 -3.23 31.15
CA ALA A 342 9.49 -4.32 30.30
C ALA A 342 8.91 -4.22 28.88
N LEU A 343 7.62 -3.90 28.76
CA LEU A 343 6.95 -3.66 27.48
C LEU A 343 7.55 -2.44 26.76
N THR A 344 7.85 -1.37 27.50
CA THR A 344 8.50 -0.17 26.94
C THR A 344 9.90 -0.48 26.44
N LEU A 345 10.66 -1.37 27.09
CA LEU A 345 11.97 -1.83 26.59
C LEU A 345 11.82 -2.58 25.25
N LEU A 346 10.78 -3.39 25.08
CA LEU A 346 10.48 -4.02 23.80
C LEU A 346 10.17 -2.98 22.71
N TRP A 347 9.30 -2.00 23.01
CA TRP A 347 8.98 -0.91 22.09
C TRP A 347 10.18 -0.03 21.74
N ALA A 348 11.13 0.10 22.66
CA ALA A 348 12.39 0.82 22.46
C ALA A 348 13.45 0.02 21.67
N GLY A 349 13.13 -1.17 21.17
CA GLY A 349 14.06 -2.05 20.45
C GLY A 349 15.07 -2.78 21.34
N GLN A 350 14.91 -2.72 22.66
CA GLN A 350 15.79 -3.37 23.65
C GLN A 350 15.21 -4.73 24.07
N GLY A 351 14.99 -5.59 23.07
CA GLY A 351 14.30 -6.88 23.21
C GLY A 351 14.84 -7.76 24.35
N ASP A 352 16.15 -7.95 24.40
CA ASP A 352 16.79 -8.80 25.42
C ASP A 352 16.58 -8.28 26.84
N GLN A 353 16.62 -6.95 27.05
CA GLN A 353 16.42 -6.36 28.37
C GLN A 353 14.94 -6.43 28.78
N GLY A 354 14.04 -6.17 27.83
CA GLY A 354 12.59 -6.29 28.04
C GLY A 354 12.22 -7.71 28.43
N GLN A 355 12.67 -8.70 27.68
CA GLN A 355 12.40 -10.12 27.95
C GLN A 355 12.97 -10.55 29.32
N ASN A 356 14.22 -10.20 29.61
CA ASN A 356 14.82 -10.50 30.91
C ASN A 356 14.02 -9.89 32.08
N LEU A 357 13.49 -8.68 31.93
CA LEU A 357 12.67 -8.06 32.97
C LEU A 357 11.31 -8.74 33.11
N MET A 358 10.68 -9.18 32.00
CA MET A 358 9.45 -9.99 32.06
C MET A 358 9.67 -11.30 32.78
N ASP A 359 10.77 -12.01 32.47
CA ASP A 359 11.14 -13.27 33.10
C ASP A 359 11.37 -13.08 34.61
N GLN A 360 12.00 -11.96 35.02
CA GLN A 360 12.17 -11.60 36.43
C GLN A 360 10.83 -11.35 37.13
N VAL A 361 9.93 -10.57 36.51
CA VAL A 361 8.60 -10.32 37.06
C VAL A 361 7.88 -11.65 37.29
N GLN A 362 7.92 -12.54 36.30
CA GLN A 362 7.30 -13.85 36.32
C GLN A 362 7.86 -14.75 37.43
N GLN A 363 9.18 -14.80 37.61
CA GLN A 363 9.84 -15.56 38.69
C GLN A 363 9.45 -15.07 40.10
N HIS A 364 9.04 -13.80 40.22
CA HIS A 364 8.77 -13.14 41.50
C HIS A 364 7.29 -12.86 41.79
N LEU A 365 6.35 -13.38 40.98
CA LEU A 365 4.91 -13.24 41.26
C LEU A 365 4.48 -13.84 42.62
N GLY A 366 5.26 -14.79 43.14
CA GLY A 366 5.10 -15.35 44.49
C GLY A 366 3.84 -16.20 44.68
N GLU A 367 3.45 -16.41 45.95
CA GLU A 367 2.27 -17.24 46.31
C GLU A 367 0.94 -16.47 46.37
N LYS A 368 0.96 -15.15 46.09
CA LYS A 368 -0.24 -14.31 46.17
C LYS A 368 -1.07 -14.44 44.90
N ARG A 369 -2.26 -15.03 45.01
CA ARG A 369 -3.28 -15.11 43.94
C ARG A 369 -3.45 -13.80 43.15
N SER A 370 -3.57 -12.66 43.84
CA SER A 370 -3.82 -11.36 43.22
C SER A 370 -2.71 -10.93 42.25
N SER A 371 -1.45 -11.26 42.53
CA SER A 371 -0.30 -10.92 41.67
C SER A 371 -0.43 -11.53 40.28
N TRP A 372 -0.87 -12.79 40.21
CA TRP A 372 -1.02 -13.53 38.95
C TRP A 372 -2.17 -12.98 38.10
N LEU A 373 -3.33 -12.70 38.71
CA LEU A 373 -4.45 -12.08 38.02
C LEU A 373 -4.11 -10.67 37.51
N SER A 374 -3.46 -9.86 38.35
CA SER A 374 -3.03 -8.52 37.95
C SER A 374 -2.03 -8.56 36.81
N ALA A 375 -1.04 -9.46 36.84
CA ALA A 375 -0.08 -9.59 35.75
C ALA A 375 -0.76 -9.98 34.42
N ALA A 376 -1.65 -10.97 34.44
CA ALA A 376 -2.39 -11.38 33.25
C ALA A 376 -3.24 -10.23 32.69
N GLN A 377 -3.95 -9.49 33.55
CA GLN A 377 -4.74 -8.32 33.14
C GLN A 377 -3.86 -7.21 32.55
N ILE A 378 -2.73 -6.89 33.18
CA ILE A 378 -1.81 -5.86 32.67
C ILE A 378 -1.28 -6.23 31.29
N TYR A 379 -0.86 -7.49 31.07
CA TYR A 379 -0.41 -7.94 29.76
C TYR A 379 -1.53 -7.88 28.72
N ASN A 380 -2.74 -8.32 29.05
CA ASN A 380 -3.89 -8.31 28.14
C ASN A 380 -4.29 -6.89 27.73
N VAL A 381 -4.43 -5.97 28.70
CA VAL A 381 -4.78 -4.57 28.44
C VAL A 381 -3.78 -3.90 27.51
N ASN A 382 -2.50 -4.25 27.66
CA ASN A 382 -1.40 -3.74 26.84
C ASN A 382 -1.28 -4.35 25.43
N GLY A 383 -2.17 -5.28 25.05
CA GLY A 383 -2.11 -5.94 23.74
C GLY A 383 -1.09 -7.07 23.66
N TYR A 384 -0.74 -7.69 24.79
CA TYR A 384 0.14 -8.87 24.87
C TYR A 384 -0.63 -10.09 25.41
N PRO A 385 -1.70 -10.54 24.72
CA PRO A 385 -2.58 -11.60 25.21
C PRO A 385 -1.85 -12.95 25.34
N ASP A 386 -0.86 -13.25 24.50
CA ASP A 386 -0.08 -14.49 24.58
C ASP A 386 0.72 -14.58 25.90
N HIS A 387 1.23 -13.45 26.38
CA HIS A 387 1.91 -13.37 27.67
C HIS A 387 0.88 -13.51 28.80
N ALA A 388 -0.30 -12.90 28.67
CA ALA A 388 -1.39 -13.08 29.63
C ALA A 388 -1.82 -14.54 29.74
N GLU A 389 -1.99 -15.24 28.62
CA GLU A 389 -2.30 -16.66 28.56
C GLU A 389 -1.21 -17.50 29.24
N THR A 390 0.07 -17.22 28.95
CA THR A 390 1.21 -17.91 29.57
C THR A 390 1.18 -17.78 31.10
N ILE A 391 0.95 -16.57 31.60
CA ILE A 391 0.80 -16.30 33.04
C ILE A 391 -0.39 -17.07 33.62
N LEU A 392 -1.52 -17.14 32.91
CA LEU A 392 -2.72 -17.86 33.37
C LEU A 392 -2.53 -19.37 33.41
N HIS A 393 -1.90 -20.01 32.41
CA HIS A 393 -1.61 -21.45 32.45
C HIS A 393 -0.71 -21.84 33.63
N GLN A 394 0.27 -21.00 33.94
CA GLN A 394 1.12 -21.19 35.11
C GLN A 394 0.35 -20.99 36.42
N ALA A 395 -0.50 -19.96 36.48
CA ALA A 395 -1.37 -19.73 37.63
C ALA A 395 -2.33 -20.90 37.86
N ILE A 396 -2.92 -21.47 36.81
CA ILE A 396 -3.78 -22.67 36.87
C ILE A 396 -3.00 -23.86 37.44
N SER A 397 -1.76 -24.07 37.01
CA SER A 397 -0.90 -25.13 37.52
C SER A 397 -0.58 -24.95 39.01
N ARG A 398 -0.43 -23.71 39.47
CA ARG A 398 -0.11 -23.37 40.86
C ARG A 398 -1.32 -23.38 41.79
N PHE A 399 -2.47 -22.91 41.30
CA PHE A 399 -3.73 -22.77 42.02
C PHE A 399 -4.85 -23.57 41.34
N PRO A 400 -4.73 -24.90 41.20
CA PRO A 400 -5.61 -25.70 40.35
C PRO A 400 -7.08 -25.67 40.79
N ARG A 401 -7.35 -25.39 42.06
CA ARG A 401 -8.73 -25.28 42.60
C ARG A 401 -9.38 -23.91 42.37
N ASP A 402 -8.61 -22.88 42.03
CA ASP A 402 -9.13 -21.54 41.83
C ASP A 402 -9.66 -21.38 40.40
N VAL A 403 -10.97 -21.42 40.28
CA VAL A 403 -11.63 -21.43 38.97
C VAL A 403 -11.47 -20.09 38.23
N GLN A 404 -11.13 -19.00 38.94
CA GLN A 404 -11.02 -17.67 38.33
C GLN A 404 -9.96 -17.62 37.24
N PHE A 405 -8.83 -18.30 37.38
CA PHE A 405 -7.77 -18.25 36.36
C PHE A 405 -8.24 -18.84 35.02
N ARG A 406 -9.02 -19.92 35.05
CA ARG A 406 -9.60 -20.50 33.84
C ARG A 406 -10.74 -19.65 33.28
N LEU A 407 -11.53 -19.00 34.14
CA LEU A 407 -12.57 -18.06 33.69
C LEU A 407 -11.96 -16.83 33.02
N THR A 408 -10.89 -16.26 33.58
CA THR A 408 -10.16 -15.14 32.98
C THR A 408 -9.46 -15.57 31.68
N LEU A 409 -8.93 -16.80 31.61
CA LEU A 409 -8.39 -17.34 30.36
C LEU A 409 -9.49 -17.47 29.30
N LEU A 410 -10.64 -18.05 29.67
CA LEU A 410 -11.81 -18.16 28.80
C LEU A 410 -12.25 -16.79 28.26
N GLU A 411 -12.30 -15.77 29.11
CA GLU A 411 -12.64 -14.40 28.75
C GLU A 411 -11.63 -13.80 27.76
N ILE A 412 -10.32 -13.89 28.04
CA ILE A 412 -9.25 -13.36 27.17
C ILE A 412 -9.26 -14.05 25.79
N LEU A 413 -9.35 -15.39 25.76
CA LEU A 413 -9.39 -16.14 24.50
C LEU A 413 -10.61 -15.72 23.66
N THR A 414 -11.75 -15.51 24.32
CA THR A 414 -12.99 -15.09 23.65
C THR A 414 -12.92 -13.65 23.14
N SER A 415 -12.41 -12.71 23.94
CA SER A 415 -12.23 -11.31 23.50
C SER A 415 -11.24 -11.17 22.35
N ASN A 416 -10.29 -12.10 22.23
CA ASN A 416 -9.31 -12.14 21.15
C ASN A 416 -9.78 -12.97 19.93
N GLY A 417 -11.03 -13.45 19.92
CA GLY A 417 -11.61 -14.20 18.81
C GLY A 417 -11.16 -15.67 18.71
N GLN A 418 -10.40 -16.17 19.67
CA GLN A 418 -9.89 -17.55 19.73
C GLN A 418 -10.98 -18.52 20.24
N THR A 419 -12.08 -18.59 19.50
CA THR A 419 -13.33 -19.28 19.91
C THR A 419 -13.13 -20.78 20.14
N ALA A 420 -12.27 -21.43 19.36
CA ALA A 420 -11.98 -22.86 19.51
C ALA A 420 -11.22 -23.17 20.80
N ASP A 421 -10.23 -22.34 21.14
CA ASP A 421 -9.48 -22.47 22.39
C ASP A 421 -10.32 -22.08 23.60
N ALA A 422 -11.16 -21.06 23.48
CA ALA A 422 -12.15 -20.71 24.49
C ALA A 422 -13.06 -21.91 24.80
N GLU A 423 -13.64 -22.56 23.78
CA GLU A 423 -14.48 -23.73 23.99
C GLU A 423 -13.70 -24.91 24.60
N ARG A 424 -12.43 -25.12 24.19
CA ARG A 424 -11.57 -26.11 24.83
C ARG A 424 -11.39 -25.83 26.32
N VAL A 425 -11.05 -24.60 26.70
CA VAL A 425 -10.91 -24.20 28.12
C VAL A 425 -12.22 -24.38 28.88
N ARG A 426 -13.37 -24.07 28.26
CA ARG A 426 -14.69 -24.34 28.86
C ARG A 426 -14.91 -25.82 29.11
N GLN A 427 -14.58 -26.69 28.16
CA GLN A 427 -14.66 -28.15 28.33
C GLN A 427 -13.72 -28.65 29.42
N GLU A 428 -12.52 -28.08 29.53
CA GLU A 428 -11.59 -28.37 30.63
C GLU A 428 -12.19 -27.97 31.99
N ILE A 429 -12.85 -26.81 32.11
CA ILE A 429 -13.56 -26.40 33.34
C ILE A 429 -14.63 -27.44 33.71
N LEU A 430 -15.44 -27.88 32.74
CA LEU A 430 -16.51 -28.86 32.96
C LEU A 430 -15.99 -30.28 33.30
N ALA A 431 -14.79 -30.63 32.83
CA ALA A 431 -14.15 -31.92 33.07
C ALA A 431 -13.44 -31.96 34.43
N GLU A 432 -12.74 -30.90 34.81
CA GLU A 432 -11.85 -30.87 35.97
C GLU A 432 -12.55 -30.47 37.28
N TYR A 433 -13.55 -29.58 37.25
CA TYR A 433 -14.22 -29.12 38.46
C TYR A 433 -15.51 -29.89 38.76
N GLN A 434 -15.83 -30.00 40.05
CA GLN A 434 -17.11 -30.51 40.50
C GLN A 434 -18.25 -29.59 40.03
N PRO A 435 -19.31 -30.16 39.41
CA PRO A 435 -20.47 -29.37 39.02
C PRO A 435 -21.14 -28.71 40.24
N SER A 436 -21.46 -27.43 40.13
CA SER A 436 -22.25 -26.68 41.11
C SER A 436 -23.19 -25.72 40.39
N GLU A 437 -24.31 -25.36 41.02
CA GLU A 437 -25.25 -24.38 40.46
C GLU A 437 -24.58 -23.03 40.19
N ARG A 438 -23.59 -22.66 41.01
CA ARG A 438 -22.78 -21.44 40.81
C ARG A 438 -21.90 -21.53 39.55
N LEU A 439 -21.16 -22.62 39.36
CA LEU A 439 -20.30 -22.80 38.18
C LEU A 439 -21.14 -22.86 36.90
N LYS A 440 -22.21 -23.65 36.93
CA LYS A 440 -23.16 -23.78 35.82
C LYS A 440 -23.78 -22.42 35.47
N GLY A 441 -24.18 -21.65 36.48
CA GLY A 441 -24.72 -20.31 36.29
C GLY A 441 -23.73 -19.33 35.64
N ILE A 442 -22.45 -19.38 35.99
CA ILE A 442 -21.40 -18.54 35.39
C ILE A 442 -21.16 -18.93 33.93
N LEU A 443 -20.98 -20.23 33.64
CA LEU A 443 -20.73 -20.70 32.28
C LEU A 443 -21.94 -20.48 31.36
N ASN A 444 -23.17 -20.69 31.86
CA ASN A 444 -24.37 -20.39 31.10
C ASN A 444 -24.49 -18.89 30.79
N ALA A 445 -24.15 -18.02 31.74
CA ALA A 445 -24.19 -16.58 31.51
C ALA A 445 -23.19 -16.14 30.44
N PHE A 446 -22.00 -16.73 30.48
CA PHE A 446 -20.99 -16.54 29.45
C PHE A 446 -21.49 -17.00 28.07
N GLU A 447 -22.10 -18.19 27.98
CA GLU A 447 -22.69 -18.70 26.73
C GLU A 447 -23.85 -17.83 26.23
N GLU A 448 -24.72 -17.36 27.12
CA GLU A 448 -25.81 -16.46 26.74
C GLU A 448 -25.27 -15.12 26.24
N GLU A 449 -24.22 -14.56 26.85
CA GLU A 449 -23.57 -13.35 26.36
C GLU A 449 -23.02 -13.55 24.94
N GLN A 450 -22.28 -14.65 24.70
CA GLN A 450 -21.78 -14.98 23.37
C GLN A 450 -22.91 -15.23 22.37
N GLY A 451 -23.99 -15.88 22.81
CA GLY A 451 -25.20 -16.08 22.04
C GLY A 451 -25.88 -14.78 21.65
N VAL A 452 -25.94 -13.79 22.56
CA VAL A 452 -26.51 -12.46 22.28
C VAL A 452 -25.61 -11.68 21.32
N ARG A 453 -24.27 -11.71 21.49
CA ARG A 453 -23.32 -11.11 20.55
C ARG A 453 -23.49 -11.70 19.14
N HIS A 454 -23.55 -13.02 19.04
CA HIS A 454 -23.76 -13.72 17.78
C HIS A 454 -25.14 -13.41 17.17
N ALA A 455 -26.21 -13.42 17.98
CA ALA A 455 -27.56 -13.15 17.51
C ALA A 455 -27.71 -11.71 17.00
N ALA A 456 -27.07 -10.73 17.65
CA ALA A 456 -27.09 -9.34 17.20
C ALA A 456 -26.40 -9.18 15.84
N LEU A 457 -25.21 -9.79 15.67
CA LEU A 457 -24.51 -9.78 14.38
C LEU A 457 -25.30 -10.51 13.28
N GLU A 458 -25.94 -11.65 13.58
CA GLU A 458 -26.76 -12.36 12.59
C GLU A 458 -28.05 -11.62 12.25
N ASP A 459 -28.66 -10.89 13.20
CA ASP A 459 -29.84 -10.06 12.93
C ASP A 459 -29.48 -8.90 11.99
N ASP A 460 -28.37 -8.21 12.25
CA ASP A 460 -27.88 -7.15 11.36
C ASP A 460 -27.50 -7.71 9.98
N ARG A 461 -26.84 -8.87 9.92
CA ARG A 461 -26.56 -9.56 8.66
C ARG A 461 -27.84 -9.94 7.91
N ALA A 462 -28.83 -10.53 8.59
CA ALA A 462 -30.09 -10.94 7.96
C ALA A 462 -30.91 -9.74 7.45
N LYS A 463 -30.90 -8.62 8.18
CA LYS A 463 -31.49 -7.36 7.72
C LYS A 463 -30.75 -6.80 6.49
N LEU A 464 -29.42 -6.94 6.43
CA LEU A 464 -28.65 -6.58 5.24
C LEU A 464 -28.90 -7.53 4.07
N GLU A 465 -29.12 -8.81 4.30
CA GLU A 465 -29.52 -9.73 3.22
C GLU A 465 -30.89 -9.34 2.61
N GLN A 466 -31.81 -8.81 3.43
CA GLN A 466 -33.11 -8.32 2.98
C GLN A 466 -33.03 -6.93 2.31
N ASN A 467 -32.12 -6.08 2.76
CA ASN A 467 -31.88 -4.76 2.20
C ASN A 467 -30.37 -4.48 2.05
N PRO A 468 -29.71 -5.07 1.04
CA PRO A 468 -28.26 -4.97 0.85
C PRO A 468 -27.75 -3.53 0.66
N ASP A 469 -28.68 -2.67 0.24
CA ASP A 469 -28.50 -1.27 -0.09
C ASP A 469 -28.62 -0.34 1.13
N ASN A 470 -28.93 -0.87 2.31
CA ASN A 470 -29.00 -0.10 3.54
C ASN A 470 -27.58 0.19 4.07
N LEU A 471 -27.00 1.28 3.57
CA LEU A 471 -25.63 1.70 3.90
C LEU A 471 -25.45 1.98 5.40
N VAL A 472 -26.47 2.50 6.08
CA VAL A 472 -26.44 2.77 7.53
C VAL A 472 -26.38 1.49 8.34
N LEU A 473 -27.23 0.53 8.00
CA LEU A 473 -27.19 -0.78 8.61
C LEU A 473 -25.85 -1.47 8.33
N ARG A 474 -25.28 -1.29 7.14
CA ARG A 474 -23.98 -1.87 6.79
C ARG A 474 -22.86 -1.26 7.63
N HIS A 475 -22.85 0.05 7.84
CA HIS A 475 -21.93 0.71 8.76
C HIS A 475 -22.10 0.23 10.20
N THR A 476 -23.34 0.14 10.69
CA THR A 476 -23.62 -0.35 12.05
C THR A 476 -23.12 -1.79 12.22
N TYR A 477 -23.35 -2.63 11.20
CA TYR A 477 -22.85 -4.01 11.18
C TYR A 477 -21.32 -4.08 11.18
N ILE A 478 -20.65 -3.23 10.39
CA ILE A 478 -19.18 -3.11 10.36
C ILE A 478 -18.63 -2.74 11.75
N ASP A 479 -19.20 -1.74 12.41
CA ASP A 479 -18.79 -1.32 13.75
C ASP A 479 -19.00 -2.45 14.76
N ALA A 480 -20.16 -3.12 14.70
CA ALA A 480 -20.47 -4.27 15.55
C ALA A 480 -19.50 -5.44 15.32
N LEU A 481 -19.16 -5.75 14.07
CA LEU A 481 -18.18 -6.78 13.72
C LEU A 481 -16.81 -6.45 14.32
N PHE A 482 -16.38 -5.20 14.21
CA PHE A 482 -15.10 -4.76 14.73
C PHE A 482 -15.01 -4.82 16.26
N TRP A 483 -16.03 -4.31 16.96
CA TRP A 483 -16.16 -4.40 18.41
C TRP A 483 -16.15 -5.83 18.94
N ASN A 484 -16.65 -6.78 18.16
CA ASN A 484 -16.67 -8.20 18.51
C ASN A 484 -15.46 -8.96 17.96
N GLY A 485 -14.36 -8.27 17.63
CA GLY A 485 -13.09 -8.86 17.20
C GLY A 485 -13.08 -9.44 15.79
N LYS A 486 -14.18 -9.37 15.04
CA LYS A 486 -14.31 -9.85 13.65
C LYS A 486 -13.77 -8.83 12.63
N LYS A 487 -12.57 -8.30 12.89
CA LYS A 487 -11.94 -7.20 12.13
C LYS A 487 -11.83 -7.47 10.62
N ALA A 488 -11.44 -8.69 10.24
CA ALA A 488 -11.33 -9.09 8.84
C ALA A 488 -12.67 -9.09 8.10
N GLU A 489 -13.76 -9.46 8.81
CA GLU A 489 -15.10 -9.39 8.23
C GLU A 489 -15.57 -7.94 8.11
N ALA A 490 -15.27 -7.09 9.10
CA ALA A 490 -15.56 -5.65 9.05
C ALA A 490 -14.90 -4.99 7.83
N VAL A 491 -13.63 -5.31 7.54
CA VAL A 491 -12.92 -4.81 6.34
C VAL A 491 -13.59 -5.29 5.05
N ARG A 492 -13.94 -6.57 4.94
CA ARG A 492 -14.67 -7.09 3.76
C ARG A 492 -16.01 -6.37 3.53
N GLN A 493 -16.72 -6.02 4.61
CA GLN A 493 -17.98 -5.27 4.51
C GLN A 493 -17.76 -3.82 4.07
N TYR A 494 -16.66 -3.17 4.48
CA TYR A 494 -16.24 -1.86 3.95
C TYR A 494 -15.90 -1.92 2.46
N GLU A 495 -15.13 -2.93 2.03
CA GLU A 495 -14.82 -3.14 0.62
C GLU A 495 -16.10 -3.35 -0.21
N ALA A 496 -17.03 -4.16 0.30
CA ALA A 496 -18.34 -4.36 -0.32
C ALA A 496 -19.14 -3.06 -0.46
N LEU A 497 -19.12 -2.20 0.58
CA LEU A 497 -19.76 -0.88 0.57
C LEU A 497 -19.18 0.03 -0.52
N LEU A 498 -17.84 0.06 -0.63
CA LEU A 498 -17.15 0.86 -1.64
C LEU A 498 -17.44 0.36 -3.07
N VAL A 499 -17.52 -0.96 -3.27
CA VAL A 499 -17.87 -1.55 -4.58
C VAL A 499 -19.33 -1.27 -4.95
N ASP A 500 -20.26 -1.37 -4.00
CA ASP A 500 -21.68 -1.07 -4.27
C ASP A 500 -21.87 0.39 -4.71
N ARG A 501 -21.26 1.34 -4.00
CA ARG A 501 -21.28 2.77 -4.38
C ARG A 501 -20.69 3.00 -5.77
N LEU A 502 -19.56 2.35 -6.08
CA LEU A 502 -18.93 2.47 -7.39
C LEU A 502 -19.82 1.89 -8.49
N TYR A 503 -20.39 0.72 -8.26
CA TYR A 503 -21.32 0.08 -9.19
C TYR A 503 -22.52 0.97 -9.49
N ARG A 504 -23.12 1.62 -8.47
CA ARG A 504 -24.21 2.58 -8.67
C ARG A 504 -23.80 3.75 -9.57
N LYS A 505 -22.64 4.37 -9.33
CA LYS A 505 -22.14 5.48 -10.16
C LYS A 505 -21.90 5.06 -11.61
N VAL A 506 -21.31 3.88 -11.79
CA VAL A 506 -21.07 3.30 -13.11
C VAL A 506 -22.40 3.00 -13.83
N LYS A 507 -23.38 2.47 -13.12
CA LYS A 507 -24.72 2.16 -13.65
C LYS A 507 -25.53 3.41 -13.99
N GLU A 508 -25.50 4.41 -13.12
CA GLU A 508 -26.12 5.73 -13.34
C GLU A 508 -25.58 6.37 -14.62
N GLU A 509 -24.26 6.32 -14.84
CA GLU A 509 -23.64 6.83 -16.06
C GLU A 509 -24.01 6.01 -17.30
N LYS A 510 -23.98 4.68 -17.21
CA LYS A 510 -24.38 3.81 -18.32
C LYS A 510 -25.82 4.10 -18.76
N ASN A 511 -26.73 4.32 -17.81
CA ASN A 511 -28.11 4.70 -18.09
C ASN A 511 -28.23 6.11 -18.67
N ALA A 512 -27.51 7.09 -18.11
CA ALA A 512 -27.51 8.47 -18.60
C ALA A 512 -26.94 8.61 -20.02
N SER A 513 -26.00 7.72 -20.39
CA SER A 513 -25.32 7.70 -21.68
C SER A 513 -25.80 6.58 -22.62
N ALA A 514 -26.97 5.97 -22.35
CA ALA A 514 -27.47 4.81 -23.10
C ALA A 514 -27.53 5.03 -24.63
N ASP A 515 -27.94 6.22 -25.08
CA ASP A 515 -27.96 6.57 -26.51
C ASP A 515 -26.58 6.66 -27.15
N ILE A 516 -25.54 7.02 -26.39
CA ILE A 516 -24.16 7.12 -26.85
C ILE A 516 -23.56 5.70 -26.97
N TYR A 517 -23.84 4.83 -26.00
CA TYR A 517 -23.49 3.40 -26.08
C TYR A 517 -24.11 2.73 -27.32
N ARG A 518 -25.41 2.93 -27.56
CA ARG A 518 -26.10 2.41 -28.75
C ARG A 518 -25.43 2.87 -30.06
N GLN A 519 -25.05 4.14 -30.15
CA GLN A 519 -24.36 4.66 -31.34
C GLN A 519 -22.97 4.08 -31.51
N TRP A 520 -22.26 3.82 -30.42
CA TRP A 520 -20.96 3.17 -30.47
C TRP A 520 -21.08 1.72 -30.97
N ASP A 521 -22.09 0.98 -30.51
CA ASP A 521 -22.42 -0.36 -31.01
C ASP A 521 -22.71 -0.35 -32.51
N GLU A 522 -23.57 0.56 -32.97
CA GLU A 522 -23.90 0.76 -34.39
C GLU A 522 -22.64 1.08 -35.21
N ALA A 523 -21.76 1.95 -34.70
CA ALA A 523 -20.51 2.33 -35.35
C ALA A 523 -19.54 1.15 -35.48
N ALA A 524 -19.39 0.34 -34.44
CA ALA A 524 -18.52 -0.83 -34.45
C ALA A 524 -19.00 -1.87 -35.47
N LEU A 525 -20.31 -2.14 -35.51
CA LEU A 525 -20.93 -3.06 -36.47
C LEU A 525 -20.78 -2.59 -37.92
N LEU A 526 -21.05 -1.30 -38.18
CA LEU A 526 -20.91 -0.71 -39.52
C LEU A 526 -19.47 -0.77 -40.02
N THR A 527 -18.50 -0.47 -39.14
CA THR A 527 -17.07 -0.54 -39.46
C THR A 527 -16.70 -1.95 -39.93
N ALA A 528 -17.10 -2.96 -39.17
CA ALA A 528 -16.84 -4.37 -39.49
C ALA A 528 -17.48 -4.83 -40.80
N ALA A 529 -18.74 -4.45 -41.02
CA ALA A 529 -19.48 -4.79 -42.23
C ALA A 529 -18.84 -4.16 -43.47
N LEU A 530 -18.39 -2.90 -43.38
CA LEU A 530 -17.70 -2.20 -44.45
C LEU A 530 -16.31 -2.79 -44.74
N GLU A 531 -15.53 -3.16 -43.73
CA GLU A 531 -14.22 -3.83 -43.91
C GLU A 531 -14.37 -5.21 -44.59
N LYS A 532 -15.35 -5.99 -44.13
CA LYS A 532 -15.67 -7.29 -44.73
C LYS A 532 -16.11 -7.14 -46.18
N THR A 533 -16.98 -6.16 -46.47
CA THR A 533 -17.46 -5.88 -47.84
C THR A 533 -16.33 -5.35 -48.73
N SER A 534 -15.45 -4.50 -48.22
CA SER A 534 -14.25 -4.03 -48.92
C SER A 534 -13.34 -5.20 -49.33
N THR A 535 -13.10 -6.13 -48.40
CA THR A 535 -12.31 -7.34 -48.66
C THR A 535 -13.00 -8.23 -49.71
N ALA A 536 -14.30 -8.46 -49.55
CA ALA A 536 -15.09 -9.24 -50.50
C ALA A 536 -15.15 -8.62 -51.91
N LEU A 537 -15.22 -7.29 -52.02
CA LEU A 537 -15.17 -6.56 -53.30
C LEU A 537 -13.80 -6.71 -53.97
N THR A 538 -12.72 -6.61 -53.19
CA THR A 538 -11.34 -6.79 -53.65
C THR A 538 -11.15 -8.21 -54.20
N ASP A 539 -11.68 -9.22 -53.51
CA ASP A 539 -11.63 -10.63 -53.93
C ASP A 539 -12.55 -10.95 -55.11
N SER A 540 -13.65 -10.19 -55.27
CA SER A 540 -14.63 -10.41 -56.35
C SER A 540 -14.14 -9.91 -57.70
N SER A 541 -13.29 -8.88 -57.73
CA SER A 541 -12.71 -8.33 -58.96
C SER A 541 -11.96 -9.38 -59.82
N PRO A 542 -10.98 -10.14 -59.30
CA PRO A 542 -10.30 -11.18 -60.07
C PRO A 542 -11.23 -12.35 -60.45
N LYS A 543 -12.21 -12.70 -59.60
CA LYS A 543 -13.20 -13.75 -59.88
C LYS A 543 -14.13 -13.36 -61.04
N LEU A 544 -14.62 -12.12 -61.05
CA LEU A 544 -15.42 -11.58 -62.14
C LEU A 544 -14.60 -11.48 -63.44
N SER A 545 -13.35 -11.04 -63.35
CA SER A 545 -12.43 -10.97 -64.50
C SER A 545 -12.17 -12.36 -65.11
N LEU A 546 -11.97 -13.38 -64.26
CA LEU A 546 -11.76 -14.76 -64.70
C LEU A 546 -13.02 -15.33 -65.35
N ALA A 547 -14.19 -15.16 -64.71
CA ALA A 547 -15.47 -15.60 -65.26
C ALA A 547 -15.78 -14.93 -66.60
N TYR A 548 -15.46 -13.64 -66.75
CA TYR A 548 -15.63 -12.89 -67.99
C TYR A 548 -14.70 -13.39 -69.10
N ALA A 549 -13.42 -13.64 -68.80
CA ALA A 549 -12.46 -14.19 -69.76
C ALA A 549 -12.85 -15.60 -70.22
N GLN A 550 -13.31 -16.46 -69.30
CA GLN A 550 -13.80 -17.81 -69.61
C GLN A 550 -15.05 -17.77 -70.49
N TRP A 551 -15.97 -16.86 -70.22
CA TRP A 551 -17.14 -16.61 -71.07
C TRP A 551 -16.74 -16.14 -72.47
N GLN A 552 -15.84 -15.17 -72.59
CA GLN A 552 -15.36 -14.63 -73.87
C GLN A 552 -14.67 -15.72 -74.71
N GLN A 553 -13.88 -16.58 -74.07
CA GLN A 553 -13.25 -17.72 -74.72
C GLN A 553 -14.31 -18.72 -75.23
N ALA A 554 -15.27 -19.11 -74.39
CA ALA A 554 -16.35 -20.03 -74.78
C ALA A 554 -17.26 -19.46 -75.87
N GLU A 555 -17.57 -18.17 -75.83
CA GLU A 555 -18.35 -17.46 -76.86
C GLU A 555 -17.61 -17.47 -78.20
N SER A 556 -16.31 -17.17 -78.21
CA SER A 556 -15.49 -17.19 -79.42
C SER A 556 -15.45 -18.57 -80.09
N SER A 557 -15.34 -19.65 -79.29
CA SER A 557 -15.37 -21.04 -79.76
C SER A 557 -16.72 -21.40 -80.39
N VAL A 558 -17.84 -20.98 -79.78
CA VAL A 558 -19.18 -21.21 -80.35
C VAL A 558 -19.39 -20.37 -81.62
N GLN A 559 -18.89 -19.14 -81.68
CA GLN A 559 -18.96 -18.30 -82.89
C GLN A 559 -18.15 -18.86 -84.07
N THR A 560 -17.02 -19.54 -83.83
CA THR A 560 -16.30 -20.25 -84.89
C THR A 560 -17.13 -21.36 -85.53
N TRP A 561 -17.94 -22.08 -84.74
CA TRP A 561 -18.88 -23.08 -85.27
C TRP A 561 -20.05 -22.42 -86.02
N ALA A 562 -20.56 -21.28 -85.55
CA ALA A 562 -21.68 -20.55 -86.18
C ALA A 562 -21.36 -20.01 -87.59
N LYS A 563 -20.08 -19.86 -87.95
CA LYS A 563 -19.61 -19.44 -89.29
C LYS A 563 -19.55 -20.60 -90.31
N LEU A 564 -19.70 -21.85 -89.86
CA LEU A 564 -19.65 -23.05 -90.69
C LEU A 564 -21.08 -23.55 -91.00
N ASP A 565 -21.30 -24.14 -92.17
CA ASP A 565 -22.61 -24.72 -92.55
C ASP A 565 -22.91 -25.97 -91.68
N PRO A 566 -23.96 -25.95 -90.82
CA PRO A 566 -24.24 -27.03 -89.88
C PRO A 566 -24.52 -28.39 -90.55
N LYS A 567 -24.92 -28.37 -91.82
CA LYS A 567 -25.20 -29.58 -92.61
C LYS A 567 -23.94 -30.26 -93.14
N LYS A 568 -22.78 -29.58 -93.13
CA LYS A 568 -21.48 -30.10 -93.63
C LYS A 568 -20.49 -30.52 -92.52
N LEU A 569 -20.86 -30.37 -91.25
CA LEU A 569 -20.04 -30.77 -90.11
C LEU A 569 -19.97 -32.30 -89.96
N THR A 570 -18.78 -32.85 -89.75
CA THR A 570 -18.57 -34.28 -89.45
C THR A 570 -19.17 -34.64 -88.08
N PRO A 571 -19.50 -35.92 -87.80
CA PRO A 571 -20.02 -36.34 -86.50
C PRO A 571 -19.15 -35.92 -85.30
N ALA A 572 -17.82 -35.99 -85.45
CA ALA A 572 -16.87 -35.51 -84.44
C ALA A 572 -16.96 -33.98 -84.22
N GLN A 573 -17.11 -33.21 -85.30
CA GLN A 573 -17.28 -31.75 -85.22
C GLN A 573 -18.62 -31.35 -84.58
N LYS A 574 -19.71 -32.10 -84.79
CA LYS A 574 -21.00 -31.86 -84.12
C LYS A 574 -20.92 -32.10 -82.61
N GLN A 575 -20.21 -33.14 -82.16
CA GLN A 575 -19.95 -33.38 -80.73
C GLN A 575 -19.12 -32.27 -80.10
N LEU A 576 -18.06 -31.81 -80.78
CA LEU A 576 -17.24 -30.67 -80.33
C LEU A 576 -18.06 -29.37 -80.23
N SER A 577 -18.89 -29.10 -81.24
CA SER A 577 -19.79 -27.93 -81.24
C SER A 577 -20.83 -27.97 -80.10
N GLN A 578 -21.43 -29.14 -79.81
CA GLN A 578 -22.31 -29.30 -78.65
C GLN A 578 -21.57 -29.15 -77.32
N ALA A 579 -20.36 -29.70 -77.20
CA ALA A 579 -19.55 -29.57 -75.99
C ALA A 579 -19.14 -28.11 -75.73
N ASP A 580 -18.76 -27.35 -76.77
CA ASP A 580 -18.47 -25.92 -76.66
C ASP A 580 -19.74 -25.11 -76.34
N GLY A 581 -20.90 -25.50 -76.85
CA GLY A 581 -22.21 -24.94 -76.46
C GLY A 581 -22.54 -25.15 -74.97
N GLN A 582 -22.27 -26.34 -74.43
CA GLN A 582 -22.43 -26.61 -72.99
C GLN A 582 -21.44 -25.81 -72.15
N LYS A 583 -20.18 -25.68 -72.58
CA LYS A 583 -19.18 -24.82 -71.91
C LYS A 583 -19.59 -23.35 -71.89
N LEU A 584 -20.19 -22.84 -72.98
CA LEU A 584 -20.73 -21.48 -73.02
C LEU A 584 -21.86 -21.30 -71.99
N GLN A 585 -22.77 -22.27 -71.88
CA GLN A 585 -23.87 -22.20 -70.91
C GLN A 585 -23.37 -22.25 -69.46
N GLN A 586 -22.33 -23.04 -69.18
CA GLN A 586 -21.65 -23.07 -67.88
C GLN A 586 -20.92 -21.75 -67.58
N ALA A 587 -20.18 -21.21 -68.55
CA ALA A 587 -19.47 -19.94 -68.40
C ALA A 587 -20.43 -18.75 -68.26
N GLN A 588 -21.57 -18.75 -68.95
CA GLN A 588 -22.64 -17.76 -68.76
C GLN A 588 -23.23 -17.82 -67.35
N SER A 589 -23.48 -19.02 -66.81
CA SER A 589 -24.01 -19.18 -65.46
C SER A 589 -23.01 -18.71 -64.39
N ALA A 590 -21.73 -19.02 -64.58
CA ALA A 590 -20.65 -18.57 -63.69
C ALA A 590 -20.47 -17.04 -63.76
N LEU A 591 -20.53 -16.44 -64.95
CA LEU A 591 -20.46 -15.00 -65.14
C LEU A 591 -21.69 -14.29 -64.53
N ALA A 592 -22.90 -14.84 -64.69
CA ALA A 592 -24.12 -14.30 -64.11
C ALA A 592 -24.02 -14.22 -62.57
N LEU A 593 -23.57 -15.30 -61.93
CA LEU A 593 -23.37 -15.36 -60.49
C LEU A 593 -22.31 -14.35 -60.01
N ALA A 594 -21.20 -14.23 -60.75
CA ALA A 594 -20.14 -13.28 -60.43
C ALA A 594 -20.59 -11.82 -60.57
N VAL A 595 -21.35 -11.50 -61.61
CA VAL A 595 -21.94 -10.16 -61.85
C VAL A 595 -22.92 -9.80 -60.73
N GLN A 596 -23.82 -10.71 -60.37
CA GLN A 596 -24.79 -10.47 -59.30
C GLN A 596 -24.09 -10.24 -57.96
N THR A 597 -23.14 -11.10 -57.60
CA THR A 597 -22.38 -10.97 -56.35
C THR A 597 -21.68 -9.61 -56.27
N ALA A 598 -21.01 -9.20 -57.36
CA ALA A 598 -20.33 -7.91 -57.45
C ALA A 598 -21.31 -6.72 -57.36
N GLN A 599 -22.48 -6.84 -57.98
CA GLN A 599 -23.49 -5.78 -58.00
C GLN A 599 -24.15 -5.57 -56.63
N GLU A 600 -24.48 -6.65 -55.93
CA GLU A 600 -25.04 -6.59 -54.58
C GLU A 600 -24.04 -6.03 -53.57
N LEU A 601 -22.78 -6.48 -53.62
CA LEU A 601 -21.71 -5.92 -52.76
C LEU A 601 -21.53 -4.41 -53.00
N SER A 602 -21.61 -3.96 -54.26
CA SER A 602 -21.54 -2.53 -54.61
C SER A 602 -22.76 -1.76 -54.07
N GLN A 603 -23.97 -2.28 -54.21
CA GLN A 603 -25.18 -1.63 -53.68
C GLN A 603 -25.20 -1.58 -52.15
N ASN A 604 -24.74 -2.63 -51.49
CA ASN A 604 -24.62 -2.66 -50.03
C ASN A 604 -23.59 -1.65 -49.56
N THR A 605 -22.47 -1.49 -50.28
CA THR A 605 -21.47 -0.46 -50.00
C THR A 605 -22.06 0.94 -50.06
N GLU A 606 -22.85 1.26 -51.10
CA GLU A 606 -23.50 2.56 -51.22
C GLU A 606 -24.50 2.82 -50.10
N ARG A 607 -25.33 1.82 -49.75
CA ARG A 607 -26.29 1.91 -48.63
C ARG A 607 -25.59 2.15 -47.28
N MET A 608 -24.57 1.36 -46.97
CA MET A 608 -23.80 1.51 -45.71
C MET A 608 -23.05 2.85 -45.68
N SER A 609 -22.41 3.25 -46.79
CA SER A 609 -21.69 4.52 -46.87
C SER A 609 -22.61 5.72 -46.72
N ALA A 610 -23.85 5.65 -47.22
CA ALA A 610 -24.87 6.66 -46.97
C ALA A 610 -25.28 6.73 -45.48
N GLN A 611 -25.36 5.58 -44.79
CA GLN A 611 -25.62 5.56 -43.35
C GLN A 611 -24.48 6.18 -42.53
N VAL A 612 -23.21 6.00 -42.92
CA VAL A 612 -22.05 6.66 -42.30
C VAL A 612 -22.19 8.19 -42.31
N VAL A 613 -22.90 8.76 -43.29
CA VAL A 613 -23.18 10.22 -43.34
C VAL A 613 -24.29 10.62 -42.36
N SER A 614 -25.22 9.72 -42.06
CA SER A 614 -26.40 9.97 -41.20
C SER A 614 -26.15 9.78 -39.70
N VAL A 615 -25.16 8.96 -39.31
CA VAL A 615 -24.79 8.77 -37.91
C VAL A 615 -24.04 10.02 -37.44
N LEU A 616 -24.71 10.87 -36.66
CA LEU A 616 -24.24 12.09 -35.96
C LEU A 616 -22.90 12.69 -36.42
N SER A 617 -22.94 13.91 -36.96
CA SER A 617 -21.74 14.60 -37.46
C SER A 617 -20.61 14.62 -36.42
N SER A 618 -19.38 14.27 -36.85
CA SER A 618 -18.16 14.27 -36.02
C SER A 618 -17.90 15.59 -35.28
N SER A 619 -18.43 16.71 -35.78
CA SER A 619 -18.42 18.01 -35.12
C SER A 619 -19.21 18.04 -33.81
N LEU A 620 -20.38 17.39 -33.76
CA LEU A 620 -21.23 17.36 -32.55
C LEU A 620 -20.60 16.51 -31.44
N ILE A 621 -20.05 15.34 -31.81
CA ILE A 621 -19.32 14.46 -30.87
C ILE A 621 -18.10 15.20 -30.30
N SER A 622 -17.37 15.93 -31.14
CA SER A 622 -16.22 16.71 -30.71
C SER A 622 -16.62 17.85 -29.77
N GLN A 623 -17.77 18.51 -29.99
CA GLN A 623 -18.29 19.54 -29.09
C GLN A 623 -18.68 18.98 -27.72
N GLU A 624 -19.41 17.86 -27.68
CA GLU A 624 -19.77 17.18 -26.43
C GLU A 624 -18.53 16.71 -25.67
N GLN A 625 -17.53 16.17 -26.38
CA GLN A 625 -16.25 15.77 -25.79
C GLN A 625 -15.51 16.96 -25.18
N GLN A 626 -15.41 18.07 -25.91
CA GLN A 626 -14.77 19.29 -25.40
C GLN A 626 -15.48 19.84 -24.16
N LYS A 627 -16.82 19.80 -24.15
CA LYS A 627 -17.62 20.22 -23.01
C LYS A 627 -17.36 19.33 -21.80
N ALA A 628 -17.42 18.00 -21.97
CA ALA A 628 -17.16 17.05 -20.89
C ALA A 628 -15.74 17.19 -20.32
N GLU A 629 -14.71 17.36 -21.17
CA GLU A 629 -13.33 17.55 -20.71
C GLU A 629 -13.15 18.90 -20.00
N SER A 630 -13.84 19.95 -20.46
CA SER A 630 -13.87 21.26 -19.78
C SER A 630 -14.51 21.15 -18.38
N ASP A 631 -15.64 20.47 -18.27
CA ASP A 631 -16.34 20.26 -17.00
C ASP A 631 -15.48 19.40 -16.05
N PHE A 632 -14.87 18.33 -16.55
CA PHE A 632 -13.92 17.52 -15.79
C PHE A 632 -12.72 18.34 -15.30
N THR A 633 -12.09 19.15 -16.17
CA THR A 633 -10.95 20.00 -15.79
C THR A 633 -11.31 21.01 -14.71
N LYS A 634 -12.52 21.60 -14.77
CA LYS A 634 -12.99 22.53 -13.74
C LYS A 634 -13.22 21.85 -12.39
N LEU A 635 -13.73 20.62 -12.41
CA LEU A 635 -14.04 19.85 -11.20
C LEU A 635 -12.78 19.25 -10.55
N ALA A 636 -11.97 18.53 -11.33
CA ALA A 636 -10.85 17.71 -10.84
C ALA A 636 -9.48 18.41 -10.92
N GLY A 637 -9.34 19.42 -11.79
CA GLY A 637 -8.08 20.11 -12.06
C GLY A 637 -7.44 20.77 -10.84
N PRO A 638 -8.18 21.53 -9.99
CA PRO A 638 -7.62 22.16 -8.79
C PRO A 638 -7.05 21.17 -7.76
N LEU A 639 -7.57 19.94 -7.76
CA LEU A 639 -7.13 18.87 -6.87
C LEU A 639 -6.02 18.00 -7.48
N HIS A 640 -5.61 18.28 -8.73
CA HIS A 640 -4.72 17.41 -9.51
C HIS A 640 -5.18 15.93 -9.50
N TRP A 641 -6.50 15.71 -9.43
CA TRP A 641 -7.04 14.37 -9.35
C TRP A 641 -6.88 13.65 -10.68
N HIS A 642 -6.44 12.39 -10.60
CA HIS A 642 -6.39 11.48 -11.73
C HIS A 642 -6.97 10.14 -11.29
N PHE A 643 -7.60 9.43 -12.23
CA PHE A 643 -8.10 8.10 -11.96
C PHE A 643 -6.94 7.15 -11.63
N ASP A 644 -6.87 6.71 -10.37
CA ASP A 644 -5.96 5.65 -9.91
C ASP A 644 -6.47 4.29 -10.41
N ARG A 645 -6.10 3.95 -11.64
CA ARG A 645 -6.49 2.70 -12.29
C ARG A 645 -6.03 1.49 -11.49
N ASP A 646 -4.75 1.45 -11.13
CA ASP A 646 -4.14 0.24 -10.56
C ASP A 646 -4.68 -0.01 -9.15
N GLY A 647 -4.80 1.03 -8.31
CA GLY A 647 -5.42 0.88 -6.99
C GLY A 647 -6.91 0.54 -7.09
N THR A 648 -7.65 1.11 -8.04
CA THR A 648 -9.10 0.81 -8.16
C THR A 648 -9.31 -0.63 -8.59
N PHE A 649 -8.48 -1.11 -9.51
CA PHE A 649 -8.58 -2.48 -10.00
C PHE A 649 -8.09 -3.49 -8.95
N GLN A 650 -7.09 -3.13 -8.16
CA GLN A 650 -6.68 -3.92 -7.01
C GLN A 650 -7.80 -4.02 -5.97
N ASP A 651 -8.48 -2.92 -5.65
CA ASP A 651 -9.63 -2.92 -4.73
C ASP A 651 -10.78 -3.81 -5.28
N LEU A 652 -11.07 -3.72 -6.58
CA LEU A 652 -12.06 -4.57 -7.25
C LEU A 652 -11.65 -6.05 -7.26
N ASP A 653 -10.37 -6.36 -7.48
CA ASP A 653 -9.85 -7.73 -7.47
C ASP A 653 -9.91 -8.35 -6.08
N THR A 654 -9.60 -7.59 -5.03
CA THR A 654 -9.73 -8.04 -3.63
C THR A 654 -11.20 -8.33 -3.28
N ALA A 655 -12.12 -7.46 -3.71
CA ALA A 655 -13.55 -7.67 -3.50
C ALA A 655 -14.07 -8.89 -4.29
N SER A 656 -13.66 -9.05 -5.54
CA SER A 656 -14.00 -10.20 -6.40
C SER A 656 -13.50 -11.51 -5.79
N ALA A 657 -12.25 -11.55 -5.31
CA ALA A 657 -11.69 -12.70 -4.60
C ALA A 657 -12.47 -13.06 -3.32
N SER A 658 -13.14 -12.08 -2.72
CA SER A 658 -14.03 -12.26 -1.56
C SER A 658 -15.47 -12.67 -1.94
N GLY A 659 -15.75 -12.89 -3.23
CA GLY A 659 -17.03 -13.35 -3.75
C GLY A 659 -18.01 -12.26 -4.19
N LEU A 660 -17.58 -10.98 -4.22
CA LEU A 660 -18.42 -9.89 -4.74
C LEU A 660 -18.40 -9.86 -6.28
N VAL A 661 -19.37 -10.56 -6.88
CA VAL A 661 -19.59 -10.60 -8.34
C VAL A 661 -19.70 -9.21 -8.98
N LEU A 662 -20.31 -8.24 -8.27
CA LEU A 662 -20.44 -6.86 -8.76
C LEU A 662 -19.09 -6.20 -9.07
N ALA A 663 -18.01 -6.61 -8.39
CA ALA A 663 -16.69 -6.06 -8.64
C ALA A 663 -16.17 -6.42 -10.04
N ASP A 664 -16.43 -7.65 -10.50
CA ASP A 664 -16.07 -8.11 -11.84
C ASP A 664 -16.84 -7.36 -12.93
N GLU A 665 -18.13 -7.06 -12.68
CA GLU A 665 -18.97 -6.29 -13.60
C GLU A 665 -18.45 -4.86 -13.79
N VAL A 666 -18.15 -4.18 -12.68
CA VAL A 666 -17.56 -2.83 -12.70
C VAL A 666 -16.22 -2.83 -13.41
N LYS A 667 -15.33 -3.75 -13.02
CA LYS A 667 -13.98 -3.85 -13.59
C LYS A 667 -14.04 -4.03 -15.10
N LEU A 668 -14.86 -4.96 -15.58
CA LEU A 668 -15.00 -5.24 -17.00
C LEU A 668 -15.47 -4.00 -17.77
N LEU A 669 -16.50 -3.30 -17.29
CA LEU A 669 -17.01 -2.11 -17.97
C LEU A 669 -15.96 -0.99 -18.07
N LEU A 670 -15.21 -0.76 -16.99
CA LEU A 670 -14.11 0.22 -16.98
C LEU A 670 -13.00 -0.17 -17.97
N GLU A 671 -12.60 -1.45 -17.98
CA GLU A 671 -11.60 -1.95 -18.94
C GLU A 671 -12.05 -1.81 -20.40
N SER A 672 -13.34 -2.00 -20.68
CA SER A 672 -13.90 -1.89 -22.03
C SER A 672 -13.89 -0.45 -22.53
N LEU A 673 -14.22 0.51 -21.67
CA LEU A 673 -14.10 1.94 -22.00
C LEU A 673 -12.65 2.37 -22.23
N MET A 674 -11.70 1.79 -21.49
CA MET A 674 -10.27 2.04 -21.66
C MET A 674 -9.66 1.30 -22.87
N GLY A 675 -10.36 0.31 -23.43
CA GLY A 675 -9.91 -0.47 -24.60
C GLY A 675 -8.86 -1.55 -24.27
N GLY A 676 -8.81 -2.03 -23.03
CA GLY A 676 -7.74 -2.90 -22.52
C GLY A 676 -8.12 -4.35 -22.18
N VAL A 677 -9.37 -4.77 -22.40
CA VAL A 677 -9.85 -6.12 -21.99
C VAL A 677 -9.08 -7.21 -22.74
N LYS A 678 -8.30 -8.03 -22.02
CA LYS A 678 -7.59 -9.19 -22.62
C LYS A 678 -8.22 -10.53 -22.24
N THR A 679 -8.90 -10.58 -21.10
CA THR A 679 -9.44 -11.82 -20.51
C THR A 679 -10.86 -11.56 -20.02
N PHE A 680 -11.80 -12.42 -20.43
CA PHE A 680 -13.20 -12.33 -20.00
C PHE A 680 -13.43 -13.22 -18.77
N PRO A 681 -14.14 -12.74 -17.73
CA PRO A 681 -14.58 -13.59 -16.63
C PRO A 681 -15.52 -14.70 -17.11
N ASN A 682 -15.72 -15.72 -16.27
CA ASN A 682 -16.64 -16.80 -16.59
C ASN A 682 -18.09 -16.27 -16.65
N LEU A 683 -18.80 -16.57 -17.75
CA LEU A 683 -20.19 -16.11 -17.95
C LEU A 683 -21.14 -16.65 -16.87
N SER A 684 -20.89 -17.85 -16.35
CA SER A 684 -21.77 -18.46 -15.34
C SER A 684 -21.67 -17.82 -13.95
N SER A 685 -20.64 -16.99 -13.69
CA SER A 685 -20.47 -16.30 -12.42
C SER A 685 -20.99 -14.86 -12.44
N LEU A 686 -21.43 -14.34 -13.59
CA LEU A 686 -21.91 -12.98 -13.76
C LEU A 686 -23.43 -12.92 -13.90
N GLY A 687 -24.03 -11.82 -13.42
CA GLY A 687 -25.45 -11.53 -13.65
C GLY A 687 -25.74 -11.18 -15.12
N ASP A 688 -27.02 -10.96 -15.43
CA ASP A 688 -27.47 -10.56 -16.77
C ASP A 688 -26.75 -9.31 -17.29
N GLU A 689 -26.45 -8.36 -16.41
CA GLU A 689 -25.76 -7.11 -16.74
C GLU A 689 -24.27 -7.35 -17.03
N GLY A 690 -23.56 -8.14 -16.21
CA GLY A 690 -22.18 -8.56 -16.50
C GLY A 690 -22.05 -9.36 -17.80
N GLN A 691 -22.98 -10.28 -18.08
CA GLN A 691 -23.05 -10.98 -19.36
C GLN A 691 -23.27 -10.00 -20.52
N SER A 692 -24.08 -8.96 -20.29
CA SER A 692 -24.32 -7.91 -21.28
C SER A 692 -23.06 -7.12 -21.62
N VAL A 693 -22.29 -6.72 -20.61
CA VAL A 693 -21.02 -6.00 -20.78
C VAL A 693 -19.98 -6.87 -21.49
N ILE A 694 -19.87 -8.18 -21.19
CA ILE A 694 -18.98 -9.09 -21.93
C ILE A 694 -19.31 -9.08 -23.42
N PHE A 695 -20.60 -9.14 -23.75
CA PHE A 695 -21.05 -9.16 -25.12
C PHE A 695 -20.71 -7.86 -25.86
N GLU A 696 -21.08 -6.70 -25.29
CA GLU A 696 -20.75 -5.34 -25.76
C GLU A 696 -19.26 -5.23 -26.06
N THR A 697 -18.44 -5.68 -25.11
CA THR A 697 -16.98 -5.63 -25.21
C THR A 697 -16.46 -6.49 -26.35
N LYS A 698 -16.96 -7.72 -26.51
CA LYS A 698 -16.58 -8.60 -27.63
C LYS A 698 -16.98 -7.99 -28.97
N LEU A 699 -18.15 -7.37 -29.04
CA LEU A 699 -18.61 -6.65 -30.23
C LEU A 699 -17.63 -5.55 -30.63
N TRP A 700 -17.16 -4.75 -29.67
CA TRP A 700 -16.21 -3.66 -29.93
C TRP A 700 -14.80 -4.14 -30.30
N GLN A 701 -14.37 -5.30 -29.78
CA GLN A 701 -13.03 -5.85 -30.03
C GLN A 701 -12.93 -6.68 -31.31
N ASN A 702 -13.92 -7.54 -31.54
CA ASN A 702 -13.98 -8.39 -32.70
C ASN A 702 -15.44 -8.49 -33.16
N PRO A 703 -15.87 -7.61 -34.08
CA PRO A 703 -17.26 -7.51 -34.55
C PRO A 703 -17.68 -8.67 -35.48
N THR A 704 -17.23 -9.89 -35.21
CA THR A 704 -17.83 -11.11 -35.73
C THR A 704 -18.99 -11.51 -34.84
N LEU A 705 -20.20 -11.50 -35.40
CA LEU A 705 -21.44 -11.84 -34.69
C LEU A 705 -21.35 -13.25 -34.07
N PRO A 706 -21.58 -13.40 -32.75
CA PRO A 706 -21.81 -14.70 -32.14
C PRO A 706 -23.11 -15.32 -32.68
N SER A 707 -23.14 -16.65 -32.83
CA SER A 707 -24.29 -17.39 -33.34
C SER A 707 -25.46 -17.47 -32.35
N GLN A 708 -25.23 -17.20 -31.07
CA GLN A 708 -26.22 -17.20 -29.99
C GLN A 708 -25.97 -16.02 -29.05
N TRP A 709 -27.07 -15.42 -28.56
CA TRP A 709 -27.08 -14.20 -27.74
C TRP A 709 -27.79 -14.50 -26.40
N PRO A 710 -27.33 -13.95 -25.26
CA PRO A 710 -28.04 -14.07 -23.99
C PRO A 710 -29.43 -13.40 -24.05
N PRO A 711 -30.46 -13.92 -23.33
CA PRO A 711 -31.83 -13.37 -23.37
C PRO A 711 -31.97 -11.94 -22.84
N ALA A 712 -31.04 -11.44 -22.02
CA ALA A 712 -31.17 -10.20 -21.27
C ALA A 712 -30.66 -8.93 -22.00
N TYR A 713 -30.70 -8.90 -23.34
CA TYR A 713 -30.30 -7.72 -24.13
C TYR A 713 -31.48 -6.82 -24.52
N LEU A 714 -31.30 -5.52 -24.33
CA LEU A 714 -32.29 -4.44 -24.52
C LEU A 714 -32.95 -4.40 -25.91
N ALA A 715 -34.15 -3.83 -25.94
CA ALA A 715 -35.18 -3.81 -26.99
C ALA A 715 -34.78 -3.39 -28.43
N TYR A 716 -33.56 -2.90 -28.68
CA TYR A 716 -33.12 -2.42 -29.99
C TYR A 716 -32.27 -3.43 -30.77
N LEU A 717 -31.90 -4.55 -30.15
CA LEU A 717 -31.06 -5.57 -30.76
C LEU A 717 -31.66 -6.26 -32.01
N PRO A 718 -32.98 -6.55 -32.08
CA PRO A 718 -33.59 -7.09 -33.29
C PRO A 718 -33.37 -6.19 -34.51
N LEU A 719 -33.40 -4.86 -34.31
CA LEU A 719 -33.12 -3.87 -35.35
C LEU A 719 -31.65 -3.90 -35.78
N LEU A 720 -30.72 -4.10 -34.83
CA LEU A 720 -29.30 -4.26 -35.15
C LEU A 720 -29.02 -5.56 -35.91
N GLN A 721 -29.62 -6.69 -35.51
CA GLN A 721 -29.48 -7.95 -36.22
C GLN A 721 -30.08 -7.91 -37.63
N GLU A 722 -31.24 -7.26 -37.78
CA GLU A 722 -31.89 -7.05 -39.07
C GLU A 722 -31.02 -6.17 -39.97
N LYS A 723 -30.47 -5.06 -39.44
CA LYS A 723 -29.51 -4.21 -40.14
C LYS A 723 -28.26 -4.97 -40.59
N VAL A 724 -27.64 -5.77 -39.71
CA VAL A 724 -26.44 -6.52 -40.09
C VAL A 724 -26.75 -7.61 -41.13
N LYS A 725 -27.90 -8.30 -41.01
CA LYS A 725 -28.37 -9.23 -42.04
C LYS A 725 -28.61 -8.53 -43.36
N GLU A 726 -29.23 -7.35 -43.33
CA GLU A 726 -29.45 -6.52 -44.52
C GLU A 726 -28.11 -6.16 -45.18
N TRP A 727 -27.13 -5.67 -44.42
CA TRP A 727 -25.81 -5.26 -44.91
C TRP A 727 -24.96 -6.41 -45.45
N THR A 728 -25.14 -7.62 -44.94
CA THR A 728 -24.26 -8.77 -45.23
C THR A 728 -24.89 -9.83 -46.13
N SER A 729 -26.16 -9.68 -46.51
CA SER A 729 -26.85 -10.62 -47.39
C SER A 729 -26.33 -10.55 -48.84
N VAL A 730 -26.12 -11.74 -49.44
CA VAL A 730 -25.84 -11.95 -50.86
C VAL A 730 -26.92 -12.90 -51.39
N GLY A 731 -27.66 -12.47 -52.41
CA GLY A 731 -28.81 -13.15 -52.98
C GLY A 731 -28.45 -14.33 -53.90
N HIS A 732 -29.45 -15.16 -54.18
CA HIS A 732 -29.38 -16.23 -55.19
C HIS A 732 -29.81 -15.72 -56.58
N PRO A 733 -29.31 -16.30 -57.68
CA PRO A 733 -29.60 -15.83 -59.03
C PRO A 733 -31.08 -15.93 -59.41
N ALA A 734 -31.61 -14.83 -59.95
CA ALA A 734 -32.92 -14.80 -60.58
C ALA A 734 -32.85 -15.49 -61.96
N GLU A 735 -33.73 -16.47 -62.20
CA GLU A 735 -33.83 -17.17 -63.49
C GLU A 735 -34.31 -16.20 -64.60
N GLY A 736 -33.53 -16.02 -65.66
CA GLY A 736 -33.99 -15.42 -66.93
C GLY A 736 -33.23 -14.22 -67.51
N TRP A 737 -32.10 -13.80 -66.95
CA TRP A 737 -31.39 -12.58 -67.40
C TRP A 737 -30.20 -12.86 -68.34
N ALA A 738 -30.41 -13.29 -69.60
CA ALA A 738 -29.29 -13.76 -70.44
C ALA A 738 -28.67 -12.73 -71.42
N SER A 739 -29.29 -11.58 -71.71
CA SER A 739 -28.85 -10.71 -72.83
C SER A 739 -28.02 -9.47 -72.44
N SER A 740 -27.92 -9.09 -71.16
CA SER A 740 -27.19 -7.88 -70.71
C SER A 740 -25.98 -8.13 -69.80
N ILE A 741 -25.72 -9.39 -69.40
CA ILE A 741 -24.67 -9.76 -68.43
C ILE A 741 -23.25 -9.29 -68.83
N PRO A 742 -22.79 -9.45 -70.09
CA PRO A 742 -21.41 -9.08 -70.45
C PRO A 742 -21.14 -7.57 -70.36
N ALA A 743 -22.13 -6.75 -70.71
CA ALA A 743 -22.01 -5.30 -70.62
C ALA A 743 -21.97 -4.84 -69.15
N SER A 744 -22.80 -5.45 -68.29
CA SER A 744 -22.78 -5.20 -66.84
C SER A 744 -21.47 -5.65 -66.19
N ALA A 745 -20.90 -6.79 -66.63
CA ALA A 745 -19.60 -7.28 -66.14
C ALA A 745 -18.46 -6.29 -66.43
N LEU A 746 -18.40 -5.74 -67.64
CA LEU A 746 -17.41 -4.72 -68.02
C LEU A 746 -17.55 -3.42 -67.23
N LEU A 747 -18.79 -2.99 -66.95
CA LEU A 747 -19.05 -1.81 -66.14
C LEU A 747 -18.59 -2.03 -64.69
N LEU A 748 -18.97 -3.16 -64.09
CA LEU A 748 -18.59 -3.52 -62.73
C LEU A 748 -17.08 -3.70 -62.57
N LEU A 749 -16.39 -4.31 -63.54
CA LEU A 749 -14.92 -4.43 -63.52
C LEU A 749 -14.21 -3.06 -63.46
N LYS A 750 -14.82 -2.00 -63.99
CA LYS A 750 -14.29 -0.63 -63.89
C LYS A 750 -14.60 0.03 -62.55
N THR A 751 -15.75 -0.23 -61.95
CA THR A 751 -16.23 0.46 -60.74
C THR A 751 -15.88 -0.25 -59.45
N LEU A 752 -15.66 -1.57 -59.47
CA LEU A 752 -15.36 -2.40 -58.30
C LEU A 752 -14.16 -1.90 -57.47
N PRO A 753 -13.02 -1.51 -58.06
CA PRO A 753 -11.92 -0.94 -57.29
C PRO A 753 -12.32 0.33 -56.54
N THR A 754 -13.07 1.23 -57.18
CA THR A 754 -13.55 2.47 -56.57
C THR A 754 -14.54 2.19 -55.43
N GLN A 755 -15.40 1.19 -55.59
CA GLN A 755 -16.34 0.76 -54.54
C GLN A 755 -15.63 0.10 -53.36
N ALA A 756 -14.59 -0.70 -53.61
CA ALA A 756 -13.75 -1.24 -52.54
C ALA A 756 -13.05 -0.12 -51.76
N THR A 757 -12.50 0.89 -52.47
CA THR A 757 -11.92 2.08 -51.82
C THR A 757 -12.96 2.85 -51.00
N LEU A 758 -14.16 3.09 -51.54
CA LEU A 758 -15.25 3.76 -50.83
C LEU A 758 -15.66 3.02 -49.55
N ALA A 759 -15.78 1.69 -49.62
CA ALA A 759 -16.06 0.84 -48.47
C ALA A 759 -14.97 0.97 -47.40
N HIS A 760 -13.70 0.91 -47.82
CA HIS A 760 -12.56 1.04 -46.91
C HIS A 760 -12.49 2.43 -46.25
N GLU A 761 -12.64 3.51 -47.01
CA GLU A 761 -12.64 4.87 -46.48
C GLU A 761 -13.81 5.11 -45.52
N SER A 762 -14.99 4.59 -45.86
CA SER A 762 -16.18 4.66 -45.00
C SER A 762 -15.98 3.88 -43.70
N ALA A 763 -15.33 2.72 -43.76
CA ALA A 763 -14.95 1.96 -42.56
C ALA A 763 -13.98 2.76 -41.68
N GLN A 764 -12.92 3.33 -42.25
CA GLN A 764 -11.96 4.15 -41.49
C GLN A 764 -12.65 5.34 -40.81
N LYS A 765 -13.55 6.03 -41.52
CA LYS A 765 -14.31 7.16 -40.97
C LYS A 765 -15.20 6.72 -39.80
N MET A 766 -15.90 5.59 -39.94
CA MET A 766 -16.77 5.07 -38.89
C MET A 766 -15.97 4.56 -37.67
N GLY A 767 -14.83 3.90 -37.90
CA GLY A 767 -13.93 3.46 -36.82
C GLY A 767 -13.35 4.63 -36.02
N LYS A 768 -13.03 5.75 -36.69
CA LYS A 768 -12.64 7.00 -36.02
C LYS A 768 -13.79 7.54 -35.15
N GLN A 769 -15.01 7.54 -35.66
CA GLN A 769 -16.18 8.00 -34.92
C GLN A 769 -16.49 7.11 -33.70
N ALA A 770 -16.39 5.79 -33.85
CA ALA A 770 -16.50 4.84 -32.73
C ALA A 770 -15.45 5.14 -31.64
N SER A 771 -14.22 5.42 -32.04
CA SER A 771 -13.14 5.80 -31.11
C SER A 771 -13.43 7.11 -30.37
N GLN A 772 -14.03 8.10 -31.05
CA GLN A 772 -14.43 9.37 -30.43
C GLN A 772 -15.59 9.19 -29.42
N LEU A 773 -16.60 8.38 -29.77
CA LEU A 773 -17.70 8.04 -28.86
C LEU A 773 -17.18 7.33 -27.60
N ARG A 774 -16.26 6.38 -27.75
CA ARG A 774 -15.59 5.73 -26.60
C ARG A 774 -14.86 6.73 -25.72
N GLN A 775 -14.10 7.66 -26.31
CA GLN A 775 -13.39 8.70 -25.55
C GLN A 775 -14.36 9.63 -24.80
N LEU A 776 -15.49 9.99 -25.41
CA LEU A 776 -16.54 10.76 -24.76
C LEU A 776 -17.13 10.00 -23.56
N LEU A 777 -17.49 8.73 -23.73
CA LEU A 777 -17.99 7.87 -22.65
C LEU A 777 -16.97 7.73 -21.52
N TRP A 778 -15.69 7.53 -21.84
CA TRP A 778 -14.63 7.48 -20.84
C TRP A 778 -14.51 8.81 -20.08
N THR A 779 -14.63 9.95 -20.76
CA THR A 779 -14.58 11.27 -20.13
C THR A 779 -15.74 11.48 -19.17
N LYS A 780 -16.95 11.11 -19.56
CA LYS A 780 -18.12 11.13 -18.69
C LYS A 780 -17.97 10.18 -17.50
N MET A 781 -17.43 8.98 -17.72
CA MET A 781 -17.14 8.02 -16.66
C MET A 781 -16.12 8.58 -15.65
N LYS A 782 -15.05 9.26 -16.09
CA LYS A 782 -14.08 9.92 -15.20
C LYS A 782 -14.77 10.91 -14.23
N ILE A 783 -15.77 11.65 -14.68
CA ILE A 783 -16.52 12.59 -13.83
C ILE A 783 -17.24 11.84 -12.71
N GLN A 784 -17.81 10.68 -13.01
CA GLN A 784 -18.52 9.85 -12.04
C GLN A 784 -17.57 9.15 -11.07
N LEU A 785 -16.40 8.73 -11.56
CA LEU A 785 -15.33 8.20 -10.71
C LEU A 785 -14.79 9.26 -9.75
N PHE A 786 -14.67 10.51 -10.19
CA PHE A 786 -14.33 11.63 -9.31
C PHE A 786 -15.42 11.89 -8.26
N ALA A 787 -16.70 11.89 -8.66
CA ALA A 787 -17.82 12.04 -7.72
C ALA A 787 -17.88 10.91 -6.69
N TYR A 788 -17.65 9.66 -7.12
CA TYR A 788 -17.50 8.50 -6.24
C TYR A 788 -16.40 8.70 -5.19
N ASP A 789 -15.23 9.15 -5.62
CA ASP A 789 -14.10 9.38 -4.73
C ASP A 789 -14.44 10.48 -3.70
N GLN A 790 -15.06 11.59 -4.11
CA GLN A 790 -15.55 12.65 -3.21
C GLN A 790 -16.57 12.14 -2.18
N GLU A 791 -17.48 11.25 -2.59
CA GLU A 791 -18.52 10.69 -1.71
C GLU A 791 -18.01 9.62 -0.74
N THR A 792 -16.80 9.10 -0.94
CA THR A 792 -16.24 7.98 -0.15
C THR A 792 -15.05 8.36 0.73
N VAL A 793 -14.73 9.65 0.85
CA VAL A 793 -13.60 10.15 1.66
C VAL A 793 -13.64 9.61 3.09
N GLN A 794 -14.80 9.66 3.74
CA GLN A 794 -14.93 9.21 5.12
C GLN A 794 -14.79 7.69 5.22
N GLU A 795 -15.50 6.94 4.38
CA GLU A 795 -15.44 5.47 4.35
C GLU A 795 -14.02 4.96 4.07
N ARG A 796 -13.27 5.63 3.17
CA ARG A 796 -11.86 5.30 2.89
C ARG A 796 -10.95 5.62 4.07
N TYR A 797 -11.18 6.73 4.77
CA TYR A 797 -10.45 7.02 6.00
C TYR A 797 -10.71 5.94 7.06
N GLN A 798 -11.98 5.56 7.25
CA GLN A 798 -12.35 4.48 8.16
C GLN A 798 -11.67 3.17 7.74
N LEU A 799 -11.85 2.71 6.50
CA LEU A 799 -11.22 1.50 6.00
C LEU A 799 -9.70 1.53 6.18
N GLY A 800 -9.06 2.67 5.92
CA GLY A 800 -7.63 2.87 6.17
C GLY A 800 -7.22 2.59 7.61
N GLU A 801 -7.97 3.11 8.58
CA GLU A 801 -7.74 2.82 10.01
C GLU A 801 -7.91 1.33 10.35
N TYR A 802 -8.94 0.67 9.78
CA TYR A 802 -9.20 -0.75 10.07
C TYR A 802 -8.12 -1.65 9.45
N LEU A 803 -7.55 -1.24 8.32
CA LEU A 803 -6.42 -1.93 7.68
C LEU A 803 -5.14 -1.79 8.49
N ILE A 804 -4.91 -0.65 9.16
CA ILE A 804 -3.80 -0.50 10.13
C ILE A 804 -3.94 -1.51 11.28
N ASP A 805 -5.17 -1.70 11.78
CA ASP A 805 -5.46 -2.65 12.86
C ASP A 805 -5.43 -4.13 12.44
N LEU A 806 -5.50 -4.43 11.13
CA LEU A 806 -5.30 -5.75 10.51
C LEU A 806 -3.88 -5.96 9.94
N PRO A 807 -2.90 -5.22 10.46
CA PRO A 807 -1.60 -4.93 9.84
C PRO A 807 -1.47 -4.93 8.30
N ASP A 808 -2.51 -4.60 7.53
CA ASP A 808 -2.43 -4.41 6.08
C ASP A 808 -2.02 -2.96 5.75
N LEU A 809 -0.75 -2.68 6.03
CA LEU A 809 -0.15 -1.36 5.82
C LEU A 809 -0.20 -0.90 4.35
N PRO A 810 0.04 -1.76 3.34
CA PRO A 810 -0.13 -1.38 1.93
C PRO A 810 -1.57 -0.99 1.60
N GLY A 811 -2.57 -1.73 2.09
CA GLY A 811 -3.98 -1.39 1.94
C GLY A 811 -4.31 -0.03 2.58
N ALA A 812 -3.88 0.18 3.82
CA ALA A 812 -4.07 1.44 4.55
C ALA A 812 -3.47 2.63 3.81
N LEU A 813 -2.24 2.48 3.27
CA LEU A 813 -1.56 3.53 2.51
C LEU A 813 -2.35 3.93 1.25
N ARG A 814 -2.94 2.95 0.52
CA ARG A 814 -3.77 3.24 -0.65
C ARG A 814 -5.03 4.01 -0.27
N GLN A 815 -5.79 3.52 0.72
CA GLN A 815 -7.08 4.12 1.09
C GLN A 815 -6.90 5.51 1.69
N LEU A 816 -5.98 5.68 2.64
CA LEU A 816 -5.69 7.01 3.21
C LEU A 816 -5.03 7.94 2.19
N GLY A 817 -4.25 7.40 1.25
CA GLY A 817 -3.66 8.17 0.14
C GLY A 817 -4.73 8.84 -0.72
N ARG A 818 -5.80 8.12 -1.08
CA ARG A 818 -6.96 8.66 -1.80
C ARG A 818 -7.67 9.77 -1.03
N VAL A 819 -7.81 9.61 0.29
CA VAL A 819 -8.38 10.66 1.16
C VAL A 819 -7.57 11.95 1.02
N THR A 820 -6.24 11.88 1.12
CA THR A 820 -5.39 13.06 1.01
C THR A 820 -5.24 13.63 -0.41
N GLN A 821 -5.60 12.88 -1.45
CA GLN A 821 -5.67 13.42 -2.82
C GLN A 821 -6.90 14.34 -2.98
N LEU A 822 -8.01 14.00 -2.32
CA LEU A 822 -9.27 14.75 -2.39
C LEU A 822 -9.33 15.87 -1.35
N ASP A 823 -8.79 15.62 -0.17
CA ASP A 823 -8.65 16.56 0.94
C ASP A 823 -7.18 16.63 1.42
N PRO A 824 -6.33 17.42 0.73
CA PRO A 824 -4.91 17.54 1.04
C PRO A 824 -4.58 18.11 2.42
N TRP A 825 -5.58 18.66 3.12
CA TRP A 825 -5.44 19.26 4.44
C TRP A 825 -6.12 18.44 5.54
N ASN A 826 -6.54 17.22 5.23
CA ASN A 826 -7.08 16.30 6.22
C ASN A 826 -5.98 15.89 7.22
N HIS A 827 -5.84 16.63 8.32
CA HIS A 827 -4.80 16.40 9.33
C HIS A 827 -4.82 14.96 9.86
N SER A 828 -6.01 14.39 10.06
CA SER A 828 -6.19 13.01 10.50
C SER A 828 -5.64 12.01 9.50
N ALA A 829 -6.01 12.10 8.22
CA ALA A 829 -5.51 11.19 7.20
C ALA A 829 -4.00 11.35 6.96
N LEU A 830 -3.48 12.58 6.95
CA LEU A 830 -2.05 12.86 6.81
C LEU A 830 -1.23 12.28 7.96
N PHE A 831 -1.71 12.44 9.20
CA PHE A 831 -1.04 11.90 10.39
C PHE A 831 -1.04 10.37 10.36
N ARG A 832 -2.18 9.75 10.04
CA ARG A 832 -2.29 8.29 9.93
C ARG A 832 -1.44 7.72 8.79
N LEU A 833 -1.37 8.40 7.64
CA LEU A 833 -0.40 8.06 6.59
C LEU A 833 1.04 8.17 7.07
N GLY A 834 1.35 9.16 7.92
CA GLY A 834 2.65 9.32 8.55
C GLY A 834 2.99 8.09 9.40
N ASN A 835 2.05 7.64 10.24
CA ASN A 835 2.19 6.43 11.05
C ASN A 835 2.40 5.18 10.17
N VAL A 836 1.61 5.02 9.11
CA VAL A 836 1.73 3.88 8.19
C VAL A 836 3.08 3.89 7.47
N ALA A 837 3.52 5.05 6.98
CA ALA A 837 4.83 5.19 6.35
C ALA A 837 5.96 4.86 7.32
N GLU A 838 5.85 5.29 8.59
CA GLU A 838 6.79 4.95 9.65
C GLU A 838 6.82 3.43 9.92
N MET A 839 5.66 2.78 10.06
CA MET A 839 5.57 1.33 10.27
C MET A 839 6.14 0.52 9.10
N LEU A 840 6.05 1.06 7.87
CA LEU A 840 6.65 0.49 6.66
C LEU A 840 8.15 0.77 6.52
N GLY A 841 8.73 1.59 7.41
CA GLY A 841 10.12 2.01 7.35
C GLY A 841 10.43 3.11 6.32
N ASP A 842 9.41 3.74 5.74
CA ASP A 842 9.55 4.92 4.86
C ASP A 842 9.61 6.20 5.71
N TRP A 843 10.72 6.34 6.45
CA TRP A 843 10.94 7.43 7.40
C TRP A 843 10.88 8.81 6.73
N SER A 844 11.31 8.90 5.47
CA SER A 844 11.26 10.14 4.67
C SER A 844 9.83 10.59 4.41
N ARG A 845 8.98 9.68 3.94
CA ARG A 845 7.56 9.97 3.72
C ARG A 845 6.86 10.27 5.04
N ALA A 846 7.12 9.50 6.10
CA ALA A 846 6.60 9.75 7.44
C ALA A 846 6.95 11.16 7.94
N MET A 847 8.23 11.55 7.85
CA MET A 847 8.68 12.90 8.18
C MET A 847 8.00 13.97 7.33
N SER A 848 7.84 13.76 6.03
CA SER A 848 7.17 14.73 5.15
C SER A 848 5.69 14.93 5.52
N LEU A 849 5.01 13.86 5.92
CA LEU A 849 3.61 13.87 6.32
C LEU A 849 3.42 14.50 7.69
N TYR A 850 4.25 14.13 8.67
CA TYR A 850 4.27 14.79 9.98
C TYR A 850 4.65 16.26 9.86
N ARG A 851 5.55 16.62 8.94
CA ARG A 851 5.89 18.01 8.62
C ARG A 851 4.67 18.78 8.14
N LYS A 852 3.96 18.27 7.14
CA LYS A 852 2.75 18.89 6.62
C LYS A 852 1.71 19.10 7.72
N VAL A 853 1.50 18.09 8.57
CA VAL A 853 0.56 18.19 9.70
C VAL A 853 1.00 19.27 10.68
N TYR A 854 2.27 19.30 11.11
CA TYR A 854 2.72 20.31 12.08
C TYR A 854 2.75 21.72 11.49
N GLU A 855 3.06 21.89 10.19
CA GLU A 855 3.09 23.20 9.55
C GLU A 855 1.70 23.85 9.45
N THR A 856 0.64 23.03 9.34
CA THR A 856 -0.75 23.51 9.26
C THR A 856 -1.45 23.53 10.63
N ASP A 857 -1.21 22.53 11.48
CA ASP A 857 -1.68 22.46 12.86
C ASP A 857 -0.56 21.93 13.77
N PRO A 858 0.25 22.83 14.37
CA PRO A 858 1.38 22.45 15.23
C PRO A 858 1.00 21.60 16.43
N LYS A 859 -0.29 21.61 16.84
CA LYS A 859 -0.79 20.90 18.02
C LYS A 859 -1.40 19.54 17.69
N TYR A 860 -1.56 19.21 16.41
CA TYR A 860 -2.21 17.98 16.00
C TYR A 860 -1.34 16.75 16.28
N ALA A 861 -1.84 15.85 17.14
CA ALA A 861 -1.37 14.48 17.38
C ALA A 861 0.17 14.32 17.57
N ASN A 862 0.84 15.29 18.17
CA ASN A 862 2.29 15.25 18.43
C ASN A 862 3.18 15.11 17.17
N ALA A 863 2.67 15.50 15.99
CA ALA A 863 3.37 15.34 14.71
C ALA A 863 4.76 15.99 14.69
N GLN A 864 4.93 17.14 15.34
CA GLN A 864 6.22 17.83 15.45
C GLN A 864 7.30 16.97 16.13
N ASN A 865 6.95 16.30 17.23
CA ASN A 865 7.90 15.46 17.96
C ASN A 865 8.21 14.17 17.21
N LEU A 866 7.22 13.58 16.54
CA LEU A 866 7.45 12.41 15.66
C LEU A 866 8.38 12.78 14.50
N PHE A 867 8.17 13.94 13.86
CA PHE A 867 9.08 14.48 12.85
C PHE A 867 10.49 14.68 13.42
N ASN A 868 10.63 15.37 14.55
CA ASN A 868 11.94 15.64 15.18
C ASN A 868 12.66 14.36 15.60
N ARG A 869 11.94 13.36 16.12
CA ARG A 869 12.48 12.05 16.48
C ARG A 869 13.00 11.32 15.25
N LEU A 870 12.20 11.22 14.19
CA LEU A 870 12.62 10.57 12.94
C LEU A 870 13.79 11.31 12.29
N ALA A 871 13.80 12.64 12.31
CA ALA A 871 14.90 13.44 11.79
C ALA A 871 16.22 13.22 12.56
N ARG A 872 16.15 12.91 13.86
CA ARG A 872 17.31 12.57 14.70
C ARG A 872 17.73 11.11 14.55
N ALA A 873 16.78 10.19 14.41
CA ALA A 873 17.02 8.75 14.32
C ALA A 873 17.48 8.30 12.92
N HIS A 874 17.07 9.04 11.88
CA HIS A 874 17.38 8.75 10.47
C HIS A 874 17.96 9.98 9.75
N PRO A 875 19.14 10.50 10.18
CA PRO A 875 19.76 11.67 9.57
C PRO A 875 20.36 11.35 8.18
N TRP A 876 20.39 12.36 7.30
CA TRP A 876 20.97 12.25 5.95
C TRP A 876 22.46 11.87 5.99
N LYS A 877 22.90 10.94 5.12
CA LYS A 877 24.34 10.67 4.92
C LYS A 877 24.89 11.49 3.76
N LEU A 878 25.69 12.48 4.11
CA LEU A 878 26.55 13.25 3.22
C LEU A 878 27.98 12.76 3.44
N SER A 879 28.63 12.24 2.40
CA SER A 879 30.07 11.96 2.47
C SER A 879 30.81 12.82 1.44
N ALA A 880 31.87 13.48 1.90
CA ALA A 880 32.76 14.27 1.08
C ALA A 880 34.13 13.58 1.06
N HIS A 881 34.68 13.37 -0.12
CA HIS A 881 36.03 12.87 -0.33
C HIS A 881 36.83 13.92 -1.09
N ASP A 882 38.03 14.23 -0.61
CA ASP A 882 38.94 15.17 -1.26
C ASP A 882 40.24 14.43 -1.55
N GLN A 883 40.67 14.44 -2.80
CA GLN A 883 41.83 13.70 -3.26
C GLN A 883 42.74 14.61 -4.09
N ASP A 884 43.96 14.78 -3.62
CA ASP A 884 45.03 15.51 -4.29
C ASP A 884 45.99 14.55 -4.97
N PHE A 885 46.28 14.80 -6.25
CA PHE A 885 47.28 14.10 -7.05
C PHE A 885 48.32 15.08 -7.56
N LEU A 886 49.60 14.74 -7.39
CA LEU A 886 50.73 15.56 -7.80
C LEU A 886 51.77 14.70 -8.52
N ASP A 887 52.15 15.09 -9.73
CA ASP A 887 53.35 14.59 -10.39
C ASP A 887 54.30 15.75 -10.79
N SER A 888 55.32 15.47 -11.61
CA SER A 888 56.31 16.46 -12.05
C SER A 888 55.77 17.55 -12.99
N LEU A 889 54.56 17.42 -13.55
CA LEU A 889 53.98 18.29 -14.57
C LEU A 889 52.52 18.69 -14.32
N ARG A 890 51.80 18.03 -13.41
CA ARG A 890 50.37 18.22 -13.14
C ARG A 890 50.06 18.21 -11.65
N TYR A 891 49.23 19.17 -11.23
CA TYR A 891 48.50 19.12 -9.96
C TYR A 891 47.01 18.95 -10.27
N GLN A 892 46.39 17.93 -9.69
CA GLN A 892 44.98 17.64 -9.85
C GLN A 892 44.32 17.50 -8.48
N ARG A 893 43.28 18.30 -8.25
CA ARG A 893 42.43 18.20 -7.06
C ARG A 893 41.04 17.77 -7.47
N THR A 894 40.53 16.75 -6.79
CA THR A 894 39.23 16.17 -7.07
C THR A 894 38.44 16.13 -5.78
N THR A 895 37.28 16.79 -5.76
CA THR A 895 36.37 16.78 -4.62
C THR A 895 35.10 16.05 -5.03
N ASP A 896 34.82 14.96 -4.34
CA ASP A 896 33.65 14.10 -4.51
C ASP A 896 32.64 14.40 -3.41
N LEU A 897 31.39 14.66 -3.79
CA LEU A 897 30.27 14.81 -2.85
C LEU A 897 29.23 13.73 -3.15
N ASN A 898 29.04 12.81 -2.22
CA ASN A 898 28.12 11.69 -2.33
C ASN A 898 26.92 11.91 -1.38
N VAL A 899 25.73 11.90 -1.97
CA VAL A 899 24.45 11.97 -1.24
C VAL A 899 23.71 10.67 -1.48
N GLU A 900 23.50 9.90 -0.42
CA GLU A 900 22.74 8.64 -0.45
C GLU A 900 21.32 8.91 0.08
N LYS A 901 20.29 8.64 -0.74
CA LYS A 901 18.89 8.85 -0.35
C LYS A 901 17.96 7.78 -0.94
N ASP A 902 17.16 7.16 -0.09
CA ASP A 902 16.10 6.25 -0.51
C ASP A 902 14.91 7.04 -1.09
N PHE A 903 14.43 6.64 -2.27
CA PHE A 903 13.24 7.20 -2.91
C PHE A 903 12.32 6.08 -3.42
N SER A 904 11.00 6.26 -3.26
CA SER A 904 9.93 5.42 -3.81
C SER A 904 9.11 6.21 -4.87
N PRO A 905 8.23 5.59 -5.69
CA PRO A 905 8.51 5.52 -7.12
C PRO A 905 7.36 6.05 -8.00
N TRP A 906 7.27 7.35 -8.28
CA TRP A 906 6.44 7.89 -9.37
C TRP A 906 7.26 8.91 -10.18
N PHE A 907 7.73 8.53 -11.37
CA PHE A 907 8.77 9.21 -12.18
C PHE A 907 8.52 10.70 -12.50
N SER A 908 9.57 11.55 -12.51
CA SER A 908 10.29 11.99 -13.73
C SER A 908 11.15 13.27 -13.55
N GLY A 909 12.32 13.29 -14.20
CA GLY A 909 12.98 14.47 -14.75
C GLY A 909 13.97 15.25 -13.86
N LEU A 910 15.24 15.23 -14.24
CA LEU A 910 16.14 16.38 -14.03
C LEU A 910 16.77 16.73 -15.38
N ALA A 911 16.48 17.93 -15.87
CA ALA A 911 17.39 18.68 -16.71
C ALA A 911 18.08 19.69 -15.78
N ASP A 912 19.36 19.99 -15.99
CA ASP A 912 19.65 21.37 -16.37
C ASP A 912 21.02 21.58 -17.02
N TYR A 913 21.03 22.69 -17.76
CA TYR A 913 22.14 23.39 -18.36
C TYR A 913 23.10 23.98 -17.31
N GLY A 914 24.39 23.98 -17.64
CA GLY A 914 25.38 24.86 -17.01
C GLY A 914 26.35 25.36 -18.06
N THR A 915 26.25 26.63 -18.44
CA THR A 915 27.24 27.31 -19.29
C THR A 915 28.11 28.25 -18.44
N MET A 916 29.35 28.41 -18.90
CA MET A 916 30.41 29.35 -18.50
C MET A 916 31.31 28.92 -17.33
N SER A 917 32.46 28.32 -17.67
CA SER A 917 33.70 28.74 -17.01
C SER A 917 34.20 30.01 -17.69
N ALA A 918 34.32 31.09 -16.92
CA ALA A 918 35.11 32.26 -17.29
C ALA A 918 36.56 31.98 -16.87
N GLY A 919 37.45 31.74 -17.84
CA GLY A 919 38.88 31.68 -17.56
C GLY A 919 39.43 33.07 -17.27
N LEU A 920 39.96 33.28 -16.06
CA LEU A 920 40.89 34.38 -15.82
C LEU A 920 42.24 33.99 -16.41
N HIS A 921 42.65 34.66 -17.48
CA HIS A 921 44.03 34.63 -17.95
C HIS A 921 44.91 35.28 -16.88
N ASP A 922 45.70 34.49 -16.16
CA ASP A 922 46.90 35.00 -15.50
C ASP A 922 48.11 34.77 -16.42
N HIS A 923 49.01 35.74 -16.48
CA HIS A 923 50.09 35.88 -17.47
C HIS A 923 51.24 34.87 -17.32
N HIS A 924 50.97 33.70 -16.75
CA HIS A 924 51.95 32.62 -16.54
C HIS A 924 51.46 31.26 -17.07
N GLY A 925 51.05 31.23 -18.34
CA GLY A 925 51.27 30.09 -19.26
C GLY A 925 50.74 28.70 -18.91
N GLY A 926 49.78 28.57 -17.97
CA GLY A 926 49.07 27.32 -17.64
C GLY A 926 47.58 27.40 -17.98
N TYR A 927 46.96 26.26 -18.27
CA TYR A 927 45.51 26.16 -18.54
C TYR A 927 44.84 25.29 -17.47
N GLU A 928 43.62 25.67 -17.10
CA GLU A 928 42.78 24.99 -16.11
C GLU A 928 41.68 24.21 -16.83
N GLN A 929 41.62 22.89 -16.62
CA GLN A 929 40.53 22.05 -17.12
C GLN A 929 39.57 21.71 -15.99
N THR A 930 38.30 22.09 -16.15
CA THR A 930 37.18 21.68 -15.30
C THR A 930 36.41 20.55 -15.95
N HIS A 931 36.20 19.46 -15.23
CA HIS A 931 35.29 18.39 -15.63
C HIS A 931 34.14 18.31 -14.62
N ALA A 932 32.93 18.04 -15.12
CA ALA A 932 31.74 17.81 -14.33
C ALA A 932 31.01 16.58 -14.88
N GLY A 933 30.83 15.57 -14.03
CA GLY A 933 30.16 14.32 -14.39
C GLY A 933 29.20 13.88 -13.31
N LEU A 934 28.08 13.28 -13.72
CA LEU A 934 27.11 12.61 -12.86
C LEU A 934 27.27 11.09 -13.04
N THR A 935 26.97 10.29 -12.02
CA THR A 935 26.76 8.84 -12.18
C THR A 935 25.50 8.42 -11.44
N LEU A 936 24.72 7.52 -12.07
CA LEU A 936 23.47 6.98 -11.54
C LEU A 936 23.58 5.45 -11.56
N ALA A 937 23.54 4.84 -10.39
CA ALA A 937 23.50 3.39 -10.21
C ALA A 937 22.14 2.99 -9.65
N PHE A 938 21.54 1.95 -10.24
CA PHE A 938 20.24 1.40 -9.82
C PHE A 938 20.43 -0.03 -9.31
N HIS A 939 19.93 -0.30 -8.11
CA HIS A 939 19.92 -1.64 -7.51
C HIS A 939 18.49 -2.19 -7.50
N PRO A 940 18.18 -3.26 -8.26
CA PRO A 940 16.79 -3.71 -8.39
C PRO A 940 16.21 -4.44 -7.16
N PHE A 941 17.01 -4.73 -6.13
CA PHE A 941 16.55 -5.42 -4.91
C PHE A 941 16.98 -4.73 -3.60
N SER A 942 17.53 -3.51 -3.69
CA SER A 942 17.66 -2.56 -2.57
C SER A 942 17.31 -1.17 -3.12
N PRO A 943 16.42 -0.38 -2.49
CA PRO A 943 15.85 0.82 -3.11
C PRO A 943 16.80 2.02 -3.00
N GLN A 944 18.05 1.86 -3.42
CA GLN A 944 19.10 2.87 -3.34
C GLN A 944 19.41 3.43 -4.72
N LEU A 945 19.31 4.75 -4.84
CA LEU A 945 19.86 5.53 -5.95
C LEU A 945 21.06 6.29 -5.42
N THR A 946 22.25 6.03 -5.94
CA THR A 946 23.44 6.82 -5.62
C THR A 946 23.57 7.95 -6.63
N LEU A 947 23.60 9.20 -6.15
CA LEU A 947 23.91 10.38 -6.94
C LEU A 947 25.30 10.87 -6.55
N SER A 948 26.26 10.79 -7.47
CA SER A 948 27.58 11.38 -7.28
C SER A 948 27.73 12.61 -8.16
N ALA A 949 28.18 13.72 -7.55
CA ALA A 949 28.59 14.92 -8.26
C ALA A 949 30.11 15.06 -8.11
N LYS A 950 30.81 15.09 -9.25
CA LYS A 950 32.27 15.18 -9.29
C LYS A 950 32.68 16.50 -9.92
N ALA A 951 33.43 17.30 -9.17
CA ALA A 951 34.03 18.52 -9.66
C ALA A 951 35.54 18.49 -9.37
N GLY A 952 36.34 18.78 -10.39
CA GLY A 952 37.79 18.77 -10.27
C GLY A 952 38.45 19.69 -11.27
N GLY A 953 39.60 20.21 -10.88
CA GLY A 953 40.45 21.08 -11.68
C GLY A 953 41.83 20.46 -11.86
N ALA A 954 42.39 20.54 -13.06
CA ALA A 954 43.77 20.17 -13.33
C ALA A 954 44.57 21.41 -13.78
N TYR A 955 45.70 21.65 -13.12
CA TYR A 955 46.66 22.70 -13.47
C TYR A 955 47.89 22.08 -14.14
N TRP A 956 48.25 22.59 -15.31
CA TRP A 956 49.34 22.07 -16.15
C TRP A 956 50.45 23.10 -16.31
N SER A 957 51.71 22.70 -16.13
CA SER A 957 52.87 23.55 -16.47
C SER A 957 53.52 23.09 -17.77
N ASN A 958 53.79 24.03 -18.69
CA ASN A 958 54.28 23.71 -20.03
C ASN A 958 55.79 23.44 -20.05
N VAL A 959 56.19 22.18 -19.86
CA VAL A 959 57.57 21.70 -20.10
C VAL A 959 57.52 20.39 -20.93
N TRP A 960 57.00 20.46 -22.17
CA TRP A 960 56.93 19.40 -23.20
C TRP A 960 55.62 18.57 -23.30
N ARG A 961 55.10 18.51 -24.54
CA ARG A 961 53.96 17.76 -25.15
C ARG A 961 53.83 16.28 -24.67
N GLN A 962 52.69 15.57 -24.64
CA GLN A 962 51.29 15.76 -25.08
C GLN A 962 50.37 14.69 -24.43
N SER A 963 49.09 15.03 -24.27
CA SER A 963 47.84 14.20 -24.22
C SER A 963 47.62 13.10 -23.18
N VAL A 964 46.53 13.23 -22.39
CA VAL A 964 45.55 12.16 -22.06
C VAL A 964 44.15 12.78 -21.87
N THR A 965 43.18 12.19 -22.56
CA THR A 965 41.72 12.43 -22.55
C THR A 965 41.03 11.69 -21.38
N SER A 966 39.87 12.18 -20.93
CA SER A 966 38.92 11.40 -20.11
C SER A 966 37.49 11.90 -20.24
N ASP A 967 36.61 10.96 -20.57
CA ASP A 967 35.14 11.00 -20.58
C ASP A 967 34.60 10.22 -19.35
N ALA A 968 33.48 10.61 -18.71
CA ALA A 968 32.41 9.79 -18.12
C ALA A 968 31.16 10.62 -17.70
N LYS A 969 29.89 10.22 -17.82
CA LYS A 969 29.07 9.54 -18.83
C LYS A 969 27.63 9.39 -18.21
N LEU A 970 26.46 9.57 -18.87
CA LEU A 970 25.20 8.84 -18.50
C LEU A 970 24.11 8.59 -19.58
N ALA A 971 23.66 7.33 -19.67
CA ALA A 971 22.42 6.89 -20.33
C ALA A 971 21.49 6.17 -19.33
N SER A 972 20.18 6.09 -19.61
CA SER A 972 19.18 5.35 -18.82
C SER A 972 18.86 3.95 -19.39
N GLN A 973 18.36 3.07 -18.50
CA GLN A 973 18.42 1.60 -18.48
C GLN A 973 17.13 0.84 -18.87
N LEU A 974 17.26 -0.50 -19.03
CA LEU A 974 16.51 -1.61 -18.36
C LEU A 974 16.94 -2.98 -18.97
N THR A 975 16.89 -4.20 -18.40
CA THR A 975 17.38 -4.92 -17.17
C THR A 975 17.41 -6.44 -17.58
N TRP A 976 18.04 -7.43 -16.91
CA TRP A 976 17.64 -8.26 -15.74
C TRP A 976 18.77 -9.30 -15.37
N SER A 977 18.72 -9.88 -14.16
CA SER A 977 19.68 -10.66 -13.31
C SER A 977 20.55 -11.81 -13.89
N VAL A 978 21.60 -12.21 -13.11
CA VAL A 978 22.83 -12.99 -13.47
C VAL A 978 23.82 -12.17 -14.29
N TRP A 979 23.32 -11.07 -14.85
CA TRP A 979 24.04 -10.14 -15.68
C TRP A 979 23.93 -8.71 -15.14
N ASN A 980 24.97 -7.88 -15.31
CA ASN A 980 24.96 -6.45 -15.03
C ASN A 980 25.13 -5.67 -16.34
N LEU A 981 24.21 -4.72 -16.60
CA LEU A 981 24.16 -3.87 -17.79
C LEU A 981 24.27 -2.39 -17.36
N GLY A 982 25.44 -1.79 -17.61
CA GLY A 982 25.69 -0.38 -17.35
C GLY A 982 25.81 0.38 -18.66
N ALA A 983 25.15 1.54 -18.75
CA ALA A 983 25.24 2.43 -19.89
C ALA A 983 25.56 3.84 -19.42
N SER A 984 26.49 4.47 -20.11
CA SER A 984 26.97 5.76 -19.70
C SER A 984 27.33 6.56 -20.99
N TYR A 985 27.07 7.88 -21.02
CA TYR A 985 27.25 8.82 -22.15
C TYR A 985 27.93 10.14 -21.78
N ASP A 986 29.06 10.47 -22.40
CA ASP A 986 29.81 11.65 -22.01
C ASP A 986 30.12 12.64 -23.10
N TRP A 987 30.36 13.86 -22.63
CA TRP A 987 30.64 15.01 -23.46
C TRP A 987 31.81 15.80 -22.90
N SER A 988 32.90 15.79 -23.66
CA SER A 988 34.08 16.59 -23.39
C SER A 988 34.31 17.57 -24.53
N VAL A 989 34.68 18.80 -24.18
CA VAL A 989 35.14 19.81 -25.14
C VAL A 989 36.65 19.84 -25.03
N LEU A 990 37.33 19.46 -26.11
CA LEU A 990 38.77 19.63 -26.21
C LEU A 990 39.04 21.05 -26.72
N PRO A 991 39.60 21.97 -25.90
CA PRO A 991 40.08 23.25 -26.43
C PRO A 991 41.21 22.97 -27.41
N ASP A 992 41.23 23.69 -28.54
CA ASP A 992 42.15 23.56 -29.68
C ASP A 992 43.39 22.71 -29.36
N SER A 993 43.31 21.44 -29.70
CA SER A 993 44.48 20.58 -29.71
C SER A 993 45.37 20.98 -30.89
N GLN A 994 46.15 22.05 -30.67
CA GLN A 994 47.31 22.42 -31.48
C GLN A 994 47.09 22.87 -32.94
N LEU A 995 46.04 23.63 -33.25
CA LEU A 995 45.77 24.02 -34.64
C LEU A 995 45.46 25.52 -34.73
N ASP A 996 46.31 26.28 -35.41
CA ASP A 996 45.91 27.60 -35.91
C ASP A 996 44.69 27.42 -36.83
N GLU A 997 43.60 28.12 -36.49
CA GLU A 997 42.38 28.34 -37.29
C GLU A 997 41.57 27.09 -37.74
N GLY A 998 41.32 26.14 -36.83
CA GLY A 998 40.40 25.00 -37.06
C GLY A 998 39.17 24.98 -36.12
N PRO A 999 38.05 24.33 -36.49
CA PRO A 999 36.89 24.19 -35.60
C PRO A 999 37.19 23.25 -34.42
N THR A 1000 36.73 23.63 -33.23
CA THR A 1000 36.86 22.88 -31.97
C THR A 1000 36.32 21.45 -32.11
N LEU A 1001 37.12 20.44 -31.75
CA LEU A 1001 36.72 19.04 -31.88
C LEU A 1001 35.85 18.63 -30.68
N GLN A 1002 34.62 18.22 -30.95
CA GLN A 1002 33.68 17.71 -29.94
C GLN A 1002 33.61 16.20 -30.05
N THR A 1003 33.65 15.52 -28.90
CA THR A 1003 33.56 14.06 -28.84
C THR A 1003 32.32 13.66 -28.05
N GLY A 1004 31.51 12.79 -28.64
CA GLY A 1004 30.37 12.17 -27.98
C GLY A 1004 30.63 10.69 -27.82
N THR A 1005 30.72 10.22 -26.58
CA THR A 1005 31.19 8.87 -26.29
C THR A 1005 30.12 8.09 -25.54
N ALA A 1006 29.75 6.90 -26.05
CA ALA A 1006 28.75 6.00 -25.46
C ALA A 1006 29.39 4.66 -25.10
N GLU A 1007 29.18 4.17 -23.87
CA GLU A 1007 29.64 2.84 -23.43
C GLU A 1007 28.45 1.96 -23.11
N GLY A 1008 28.58 0.70 -23.52
CA GLY A 1008 27.74 -0.39 -23.05
C GLY A 1008 28.61 -1.44 -22.37
N THR A 1009 28.23 -1.85 -21.17
CA THR A 1009 28.88 -2.94 -20.45
C THR A 1009 27.86 -4.04 -20.18
N ALA A 1010 28.22 -5.30 -20.43
CA ALA A 1010 27.42 -6.47 -20.11
C ALA A 1010 28.33 -7.48 -19.41
N SER A 1011 28.06 -7.81 -18.15
CA SER A 1011 28.83 -8.81 -17.40
C SER A 1011 27.94 -9.88 -16.85
N PHE A 1012 28.50 -11.05 -16.55
CA PHE A 1012 27.83 -12.16 -15.89
C PHE A 1012 28.71 -12.84 -14.85
N TYR A 1013 28.06 -13.41 -13.84
CA TYR A 1013 28.71 -14.12 -12.75
C TYR A 1013 27.97 -15.43 -12.42
N LEU A 1014 28.69 -16.55 -12.48
CA LEU A 1014 28.18 -17.88 -12.23
C LEU A 1014 28.97 -18.53 -11.06
N PRO A 1015 28.42 -18.53 -9.84
CA PRO A 1015 29.00 -19.29 -8.74
C PRO A 1015 28.77 -20.79 -8.95
N LEU A 1016 29.77 -21.62 -8.65
CA LEU A 1016 29.72 -23.08 -8.76
C LEU A 1016 29.91 -23.73 -7.38
N PRO A 1017 28.82 -23.94 -6.62
CA PRO A 1017 28.89 -24.65 -5.34
C PRO A 1017 29.23 -26.13 -5.59
N ASN A 1018 30.18 -26.68 -4.83
CA ASN A 1018 30.58 -28.10 -4.81
C ASN A 1018 31.50 -28.62 -5.95
N SER A 1019 32.14 -27.77 -6.77
CA SER A 1019 33.06 -28.22 -7.84
C SER A 1019 34.53 -28.46 -7.43
N GLY A 1020 34.82 -28.62 -6.13
CA GLY A 1020 36.17 -28.95 -5.61
C GLY A 1020 37.16 -27.79 -5.70
N THR A 1021 37.70 -27.51 -6.89
CA THR A 1021 38.80 -26.54 -7.11
C THR A 1021 38.35 -25.28 -7.85
N VAL A 1022 37.34 -25.32 -8.73
CA VAL A 1022 36.78 -24.10 -9.37
C VAL A 1022 35.63 -23.59 -8.52
N ARG A 1023 35.54 -22.28 -8.26
CA ARG A 1023 34.49 -21.68 -7.42
C ARG A 1023 33.52 -20.80 -8.17
N SER A 1024 33.98 -20.09 -9.21
CA SER A 1024 33.11 -19.28 -10.04
C SER A 1024 33.69 -19.05 -11.43
N PHE A 1025 32.80 -18.77 -12.37
CA PHE A 1025 33.11 -18.32 -13.71
C PHE A 1025 32.40 -17.00 -13.96
N ALA A 1026 33.11 -16.01 -14.47
CA ALA A 1026 32.55 -14.70 -14.74
C ALA A 1026 33.09 -14.16 -16.06
N GLY A 1027 32.26 -13.42 -16.80
CA GLY A 1027 32.67 -12.77 -18.03
C GLY A 1027 32.11 -11.37 -18.12
N ARG A 1028 32.86 -10.47 -18.75
CA ARG A 1028 32.49 -9.08 -18.94
C ARG A 1028 32.81 -8.70 -20.38
N SER A 1029 31.80 -8.33 -21.13
CA SER A 1029 31.94 -7.67 -22.42
C SER A 1029 31.67 -6.19 -22.24
N TYR A 1030 32.51 -5.34 -22.81
CA TYR A 1030 32.25 -3.92 -22.87
C TYR A 1030 32.61 -3.37 -24.23
N GLY A 1031 31.82 -2.42 -24.70
CA GLY A 1031 32.03 -1.76 -25.98
C GLY A 1031 31.87 -0.26 -25.81
N GLU A 1032 32.70 0.48 -26.53
CA GLU A 1032 32.72 1.93 -26.53
C GLU A 1032 32.60 2.41 -27.96
N PHE A 1033 31.65 3.31 -28.20
CA PHE A 1033 31.47 3.98 -29.48
C PHE A 1033 31.71 5.47 -29.28
N GLN A 1034 32.73 6.00 -29.96
CA GLN A 1034 33.09 7.42 -29.96
C GLN A 1034 32.70 8.02 -31.31
N ASN A 1035 32.00 9.15 -31.27
CA ASN A 1035 31.71 9.94 -32.45
C ASN A 1035 32.44 11.29 -32.35
N LEU A 1036 33.31 11.56 -33.31
CA LEU A 1036 34.14 12.74 -33.38
C LEU A 1036 33.47 13.79 -34.27
N SER A 1037 33.61 15.08 -33.96
CA SER A 1037 32.98 16.15 -34.75
C SER A 1037 33.58 16.35 -36.15
N ASP A 1038 34.67 15.66 -36.50
CA ASP A 1038 35.24 15.59 -37.85
C ASP A 1038 34.57 14.52 -38.74
N GLY A 1039 33.58 13.79 -38.20
CA GLY A 1039 32.81 12.76 -38.90
C GLY A 1039 33.36 11.34 -38.75
N ASN A 1040 34.47 11.15 -38.02
CA ASN A 1040 35.00 9.83 -37.72
C ASN A 1040 34.26 9.18 -36.55
N SER A 1041 34.09 7.86 -36.63
CA SER A 1041 33.57 7.06 -35.52
C SER A 1041 34.55 5.95 -35.17
N ILE A 1042 34.86 5.81 -33.88
CA ILE A 1042 35.76 4.78 -33.35
C ILE A 1042 34.92 3.78 -32.55
N LEU A 1043 35.10 2.50 -32.84
CA LEU A 1043 34.47 1.41 -32.09
C LEU A 1043 35.54 0.60 -31.38
N THR A 1044 35.44 0.55 -30.05
CA THR A 1044 36.20 -0.37 -29.20
C THR A 1044 35.28 -1.50 -28.74
N ALA A 1045 35.71 -2.75 -28.87
CA ALA A 1045 35.03 -3.89 -28.31
C ALA A 1045 36.01 -4.74 -27.50
N SER A 1046 35.66 -5.00 -26.25
CA SER A 1046 36.47 -5.71 -25.29
C SER A 1046 35.70 -6.86 -24.66
N GLN A 1047 36.35 -8.01 -24.52
CA GLN A 1047 35.78 -9.15 -23.81
C GLN A 1047 36.78 -9.70 -22.80
N GLU A 1048 36.36 -9.77 -21.55
CA GLU A 1048 37.07 -10.35 -20.41
C GLU A 1048 36.37 -11.64 -19.96
N LEU A 1049 37.14 -12.69 -19.77
CA LEU A 1049 36.67 -13.95 -19.18
C LEU A 1049 37.56 -14.28 -18.00
N SER A 1050 36.97 -14.49 -16.83
CA SER A 1050 37.65 -14.79 -15.59
C SER A 1050 37.16 -16.10 -14.96
N THR A 1051 38.08 -16.92 -14.47
CA THR A 1051 37.74 -18.15 -13.73
C THR A 1051 38.47 -18.15 -12.40
N LEU A 1052 37.73 -18.33 -11.31
CA LEU A 1052 38.25 -18.35 -9.94
C LEU A 1052 38.47 -19.80 -9.48
N PHE A 1053 39.71 -20.11 -9.12
CA PHE A 1053 40.12 -21.40 -8.55
C PHE A 1053 40.47 -21.22 -7.07
N HIS A 1054 40.03 -22.14 -6.23
CA HIS A 1054 40.39 -22.25 -4.83
C HIS A 1054 41.52 -23.28 -4.68
N VAL A 1055 42.69 -22.83 -4.21
CA VAL A 1055 43.92 -23.64 -4.25
C VAL A 1055 44.19 -24.32 -2.89
N ALA A 1056 43.94 -23.66 -1.76
CA ALA A 1056 44.13 -24.23 -0.42
C ALA A 1056 43.32 -23.49 0.67
N ASP A 1057 42.91 -24.24 1.71
CA ASP A 1057 42.19 -23.75 2.90
C ASP A 1057 43.16 -23.45 4.05
N ALA A 1058 44.00 -22.41 3.94
CA ALA A 1058 44.55 -21.64 5.07
C ALA A 1058 45.58 -20.62 4.58
N PRO A 1059 45.34 -19.33 4.79
CA PRO A 1059 44.06 -18.61 4.77
C PRO A 1059 43.79 -18.36 3.27
N TRP A 1060 42.51 -18.38 2.89
CA TRP A 1060 42.07 -18.80 1.55
C TRP A 1060 42.88 -18.15 0.42
N THR A 1061 43.47 -18.99 -0.44
CA THR A 1061 44.24 -18.56 -1.61
C THR A 1061 43.46 -18.88 -2.87
N SER A 1062 43.23 -17.85 -3.68
CA SER A 1062 42.54 -17.95 -4.94
C SER A 1062 43.43 -17.59 -6.12
N PHE A 1063 43.30 -18.35 -7.20
CA PHE A 1063 43.90 -18.06 -8.49
C PHE A 1063 42.80 -17.63 -9.45
N VAL A 1064 42.97 -16.49 -10.12
CA VAL A 1064 42.07 -15.98 -11.14
C VAL A 1064 42.80 -15.94 -12.46
N LEU A 1065 42.17 -16.45 -13.52
CA LEU A 1065 42.70 -16.39 -14.87
C LEU A 1065 41.84 -15.49 -15.74
N ILE A 1066 42.39 -14.36 -16.19
CA ILE A 1066 41.65 -13.36 -16.98
C ILE A 1066 42.16 -13.36 -18.42
N GLY A 1067 41.30 -13.65 -19.40
CA GLY A 1067 41.59 -13.43 -20.82
C GLY A 1067 40.87 -12.19 -21.32
N SER A 1068 41.60 -11.24 -21.92
CA SER A 1068 41.02 -10.03 -22.52
C SER A 1068 41.35 -9.94 -24.00
N ALA A 1069 40.37 -9.60 -24.84
CA ALA A 1069 40.56 -9.27 -26.25
C ALA A 1069 39.96 -7.91 -26.54
N VAL A 1070 40.72 -7.00 -27.13
CA VAL A 1070 40.34 -5.60 -27.41
C VAL A 1070 40.52 -5.33 -28.89
N TRP A 1071 39.46 -4.91 -29.57
CA TRP A 1071 39.49 -4.48 -30.96
C TRP A 1071 39.11 -3.00 -31.06
N GLN A 1072 39.89 -2.22 -31.80
CA GLN A 1072 39.66 -0.79 -32.05
C GLN A 1072 39.72 -0.50 -33.53
N SER A 1073 38.75 0.22 -34.11
CA SER A 1073 38.76 0.58 -35.53
C SER A 1073 38.03 1.90 -35.79
N SER A 1074 38.51 2.66 -36.78
CA SER A 1074 37.96 3.96 -37.18
C SER A 1074 37.45 3.97 -38.63
N ALA A 1075 36.39 4.73 -38.90
CA ALA A 1075 35.71 4.78 -40.20
C ALA A 1075 36.52 5.48 -41.32
N HIS A 1076 37.32 6.51 -41.00
CA HIS A 1076 38.30 7.08 -41.93
C HIS A 1076 39.67 7.22 -41.26
N PRO A 1077 40.71 6.46 -41.69
CA PRO A 1077 42.07 6.74 -41.23
C PRO A 1077 42.44 8.16 -41.66
N ALA A 1078 43.07 8.92 -40.76
CA ALA A 1078 43.25 10.36 -40.94
C ALA A 1078 43.86 10.68 -42.32
N PRO A 1079 43.28 11.63 -43.09
CA PRO A 1079 43.84 11.99 -44.38
C PRO A 1079 45.25 12.54 -44.20
N ILE A 1080 46.20 11.93 -44.91
CA ILE A 1080 47.58 12.35 -44.95
C ILE A 1080 47.61 13.75 -45.58
N ASN A 1081 48.26 14.72 -44.93
CA ASN A 1081 48.41 16.04 -45.54
C ASN A 1081 49.25 15.95 -46.83
N ALA A 1082 49.29 17.03 -47.62
CA ALA A 1082 50.08 17.09 -48.86
C ALA A 1082 51.60 16.82 -48.68
N GLU A 1083 52.09 16.73 -47.45
CA GLU A 1083 53.49 16.52 -47.07
C GLU A 1083 53.79 15.06 -46.64
N GLY A 1084 52.78 14.17 -46.59
CA GLY A 1084 52.99 12.77 -46.25
C GLY A 1084 52.81 12.41 -44.77
N ASP A 1085 52.42 13.36 -43.90
CA ASP A 1085 52.23 13.14 -42.47
C ASP A 1085 50.75 13.06 -42.07
N SER A 1086 50.41 12.00 -41.34
CA SER A 1086 49.13 11.84 -40.66
C SER A 1086 49.17 12.58 -39.31
N ARG A 1087 48.28 13.57 -39.12
CA ARG A 1087 48.25 14.45 -37.92
C ARG A 1087 47.37 13.93 -36.78
N TYR A 1088 46.75 12.77 -36.93
CA TYR A 1088 45.99 12.06 -35.91
C TYR A 1088 46.12 10.54 -36.15
N TYR A 1089 46.55 9.78 -35.13
CA TYR A 1089 46.66 8.33 -35.26
C TYR A 1089 45.31 7.67 -34.95
N ALA A 1090 44.42 7.63 -35.95
CA ALA A 1090 43.30 6.70 -35.93
C ALA A 1090 43.78 5.36 -36.50
N PRO A 1091 43.93 4.30 -35.69
CA PRO A 1091 44.33 3.01 -36.22
C PRO A 1091 43.28 2.52 -37.22
N ALA A 1092 43.72 2.03 -38.38
CA ALA A 1092 42.80 1.49 -39.38
C ALA A 1092 42.02 0.29 -38.81
N ALA A 1093 42.68 -0.52 -37.98
CA ALA A 1093 42.12 -1.50 -37.07
C ALA A 1093 43.24 -2.04 -36.17
N ASP A 1094 43.17 -1.91 -34.85
CA ASP A 1094 44.13 -2.49 -33.92
C ASP A 1094 43.47 -3.59 -33.09
N PHE A 1095 44.22 -4.65 -32.77
CA PHE A 1095 43.72 -5.79 -32.01
C PHE A 1095 44.74 -6.23 -30.97
N THR A 1096 44.31 -6.36 -29.71
CA THR A 1096 45.16 -6.84 -28.62
C THR A 1096 44.50 -8.02 -27.93
N VAL A 1097 45.26 -9.06 -27.65
CA VAL A 1097 44.81 -10.15 -26.77
C VAL A 1097 45.79 -10.27 -25.61
N LYS A 1098 45.31 -10.12 -24.37
CA LYS A 1098 46.14 -10.26 -23.16
C LYS A 1098 45.61 -11.39 -22.29
N PHE A 1099 46.54 -12.15 -21.74
CA PHE A 1099 46.27 -13.19 -20.76
C PHE A 1099 46.86 -12.77 -19.42
N SER A 1100 46.03 -12.74 -18.38
CA SER A 1100 46.40 -12.18 -17.07
C SER A 1100 46.12 -13.14 -15.92
N PRO A 1101 47.11 -13.95 -15.49
CA PRO A 1101 47.00 -14.69 -14.24
C PRO A 1101 47.10 -13.75 -13.04
N GLU A 1102 46.24 -13.98 -12.05
CA GLU A 1102 46.23 -13.29 -10.77
C GLU A 1102 46.18 -14.31 -9.63
N VAL A 1103 47.00 -14.09 -8.61
CA VAL A 1103 47.00 -14.86 -7.37
C VAL A 1103 46.67 -13.91 -6.24
N VAL A 1104 45.68 -14.26 -5.43
CA VAL A 1104 45.32 -13.56 -4.19
C VAL A 1104 45.43 -14.55 -3.04
N SER A 1105 46.18 -14.20 -2.01
CA SER A 1105 46.33 -15.00 -0.80
C SER A 1105 46.10 -14.12 0.42
N TRP A 1106 45.15 -14.51 1.25
CA TRP A 1106 44.96 -13.88 2.55
C TRP A 1106 45.61 -14.75 3.61
N ILE A 1107 46.32 -14.15 4.56
CA ILE A 1107 47.03 -14.85 5.62
C ILE A 1107 46.62 -14.27 6.98
N GLY A 1108 45.75 -14.95 7.72
CA GLY A 1108 45.46 -14.68 9.12
C GLY A 1108 46.72 -14.78 9.99
N LEU A 1109 47.06 -13.67 10.64
CA LEU A 1109 48.25 -13.56 11.50
C LEU A 1109 47.91 -13.69 13.00
N GLY A 1110 46.63 -13.94 13.33
CA GLY A 1110 46.10 -14.06 14.69
C GLY A 1110 45.26 -12.83 15.10
N GLY A 1111 44.22 -13.04 15.92
CA GLY A 1111 43.24 -11.99 16.25
C GLY A 1111 42.30 -11.68 15.06
N LYS A 1112 41.93 -10.40 14.87
CA LYS A 1112 41.25 -9.90 13.66
C LYS A 1112 42.21 -9.55 12.51
N THR A 1113 43.52 -9.82 12.68
CA THR A 1113 44.54 -9.36 11.75
C THR A 1113 44.75 -10.32 10.58
N VAL A 1114 44.71 -9.79 9.35
CA VAL A 1114 44.90 -10.56 8.12
C VAL A 1114 45.82 -9.81 7.16
N LEU A 1115 46.76 -10.53 6.53
CA LEU A 1115 47.63 -10.02 5.47
C LEU A 1115 47.14 -10.52 4.10
N GLY A 1116 46.66 -9.64 3.25
CA GLY A 1116 46.38 -9.90 1.84
C GLY A 1116 47.62 -9.69 0.97
N LEU A 1117 47.91 -10.63 0.09
CA LEU A 1117 48.93 -10.51 -0.95
C LEU A 1117 48.28 -10.81 -2.30
N THR A 1118 48.38 -9.87 -3.22
CA THR A 1118 47.90 -10.02 -4.60
C THR A 1118 49.05 -9.83 -5.57
N ALA A 1119 49.14 -10.72 -6.55
CA ALA A 1119 50.10 -10.63 -7.65
C ALA A 1119 49.38 -10.90 -8.96
N ARG A 1120 49.46 -9.96 -9.90
CA ARG A 1120 48.86 -10.06 -11.22
C ARG A 1120 49.93 -9.84 -12.28
N GLY A 1121 49.95 -10.68 -13.30
CA GLY A 1121 50.73 -10.43 -14.51
C GLY A 1121 49.78 -10.44 -15.70
N ALA A 1122 50.05 -9.65 -16.73
CA ALA A 1122 49.32 -9.67 -18.00
C ALA A 1122 50.31 -9.64 -19.17
N TRP A 1123 50.11 -10.51 -20.15
CA TRP A 1123 50.96 -10.56 -21.34
C TRP A 1123 50.20 -11.02 -22.56
N GLY A 1124 50.56 -10.48 -23.72
CA GLY A 1124 50.04 -11.02 -24.97
C GLY A 1124 50.31 -10.18 -26.21
N PRO A 1125 49.92 -10.71 -27.37
CA PRO A 1125 50.17 -10.09 -28.66
C PRO A 1125 49.28 -8.86 -28.90
N TYR A 1126 49.91 -7.84 -29.45
CA TYR A 1126 49.29 -6.63 -30.00
C TYR A 1126 49.55 -6.60 -31.51
N TRP A 1127 48.50 -6.42 -32.30
CA TRP A 1127 48.57 -6.27 -33.74
C TRP A 1127 48.10 -4.88 -34.14
N GLN A 1128 48.93 -4.19 -34.91
CA GLN A 1128 48.65 -2.87 -35.43
C GLN A 1128 48.21 -2.97 -36.89
N ASN A 1129 47.19 -2.21 -37.31
CA ASN A 1129 46.61 -2.26 -38.66
C ASN A 1129 46.20 -3.68 -39.09
N PHE A 1130 45.53 -4.39 -38.20
CA PHE A 1130 45.03 -5.74 -38.33
C PHE A 1130 44.13 -5.91 -39.58
N SER A 1131 44.77 -6.28 -40.70
CA SER A 1131 44.13 -6.77 -41.91
C SER A 1131 44.59 -8.21 -42.18
N LEU A 1132 43.75 -9.03 -42.81
CA LEU A 1132 44.10 -10.42 -43.14
C LEU A 1132 45.28 -10.56 -44.13
N ALA A 1133 45.85 -9.45 -44.63
CA ALA A 1133 46.87 -9.43 -45.67
C ALA A 1133 48.24 -8.82 -45.27
N THR A 1134 48.35 -8.05 -44.19
CA THR A 1134 49.62 -7.42 -43.73
C THR A 1134 49.68 -7.41 -42.21
N GLN A 1135 50.68 -8.07 -41.61
CA GLN A 1135 50.75 -8.26 -40.14
C GLN A 1135 52.07 -7.71 -39.57
N GLU A 1136 51.97 -6.73 -38.67
CA GLU A 1136 53.04 -6.37 -37.73
C GLU A 1136 52.56 -6.70 -36.30
N GLN A 1137 53.36 -7.47 -35.55
CA GLN A 1137 52.99 -8.02 -34.24
C GLN A 1137 53.99 -7.59 -33.16
N TYR A 1138 53.48 -7.12 -32.03
CA TYR A 1138 54.23 -6.71 -30.84
C TYR A 1138 53.75 -7.45 -29.60
N TRP A 1139 54.47 -7.31 -28.48
CA TRP A 1139 54.15 -7.96 -27.21
C TRP A 1139 54.03 -6.94 -26.08
N VAL A 1140 52.90 -6.96 -25.36
CA VAL A 1140 52.68 -6.12 -24.18
C VAL A 1140 52.89 -6.96 -22.93
N ASN A 1141 53.56 -6.42 -21.92
CA ASN A 1141 53.74 -7.07 -20.61
C ASN A 1141 53.40 -6.09 -19.49
N GLU A 1142 52.64 -6.53 -18.50
CA GLU A 1142 52.25 -5.77 -17.31
C GLU A 1142 52.35 -6.66 -16.08
N VAL A 1143 52.78 -6.10 -14.95
CA VAL A 1143 52.90 -6.81 -13.67
C VAL A 1143 52.50 -5.88 -12.54
N GLU A 1144 51.67 -6.38 -11.64
CA GLU A 1144 51.17 -5.67 -10.45
C GLU A 1144 51.33 -6.55 -9.20
N PHE A 1145 51.74 -5.93 -8.10
CA PHE A 1145 51.82 -6.56 -6.79
C PHE A 1145 51.16 -5.65 -5.75
N ARG A 1146 50.27 -6.20 -4.94
CA ARG A 1146 49.66 -5.54 -3.77
C ARG A 1146 49.95 -6.33 -2.51
N ALA A 1147 50.29 -5.63 -1.44
CA ALA A 1147 50.31 -6.17 -0.09
C ALA A 1147 49.40 -5.32 0.80
N GLU A 1148 48.50 -5.95 1.55
CA GLU A 1148 47.52 -5.29 2.40
C GLU A 1148 47.51 -5.93 3.78
N LEU A 1149 47.59 -5.13 4.83
CA LEU A 1149 47.53 -5.57 6.21
C LEU A 1149 46.29 -4.95 6.86
N ASP A 1150 45.34 -5.80 7.24
CA ASP A 1150 44.08 -5.41 7.87
C ASP A 1150 44.09 -5.82 9.34
N TRP A 1151 43.73 -4.91 10.23
CA TRP A 1151 43.65 -5.07 11.69
C TRP A 1151 42.20 -4.91 12.22
N GLY A 1152 41.19 -4.91 11.34
CA GLY A 1152 39.77 -4.82 11.67
C GLY A 1152 39.20 -3.40 11.52
N GLU A 1153 39.56 -2.48 12.42
CA GLU A 1153 39.16 -1.06 12.30
C GLU A 1153 40.15 -0.25 11.47
N TRP A 1154 41.31 -0.81 11.11
CA TRP A 1154 42.32 -0.13 10.32
C TRP A 1154 42.87 -1.10 9.28
N SER A 1155 43.13 -0.63 8.07
CA SER A 1155 43.89 -1.38 7.08
C SER A 1155 44.93 -0.50 6.41
N ALA A 1156 46.05 -1.06 6.00
CA ALA A 1156 47.08 -0.37 5.24
C ALA A 1156 47.53 -1.24 4.08
N TRP A 1157 47.74 -0.66 2.90
CA TRP A 1157 48.16 -1.41 1.72
C TRP A 1157 49.23 -0.68 0.93
N ALA A 1158 49.96 -1.43 0.13
CA ALA A 1158 50.98 -0.95 -0.78
C ALA A 1158 50.90 -1.69 -2.12
N ASP A 1159 50.99 -0.95 -3.22
CA ASP A 1159 50.92 -1.42 -4.60
C ASP A 1159 52.21 -1.13 -5.35
N LEU A 1160 52.58 -2.02 -6.26
CA LEU A 1160 53.69 -1.86 -7.20
C LEU A 1160 53.23 -2.34 -8.58
N TYR A 1161 53.23 -1.45 -9.58
CA TYR A 1161 52.83 -1.73 -10.95
C TYR A 1161 53.99 -1.46 -11.92
N TYR A 1162 54.10 -2.27 -12.98
CA TYR A 1162 55.11 -2.14 -14.03
C TYR A 1162 54.53 -2.56 -15.39
N SER A 1163 54.79 -1.81 -16.47
CA SER A 1163 54.35 -2.18 -17.83
C SER A 1163 55.38 -1.87 -18.91
N THR A 1164 55.30 -2.60 -20.04
CA THR A 1164 56.10 -2.38 -21.25
C THR A 1164 55.27 -2.57 -22.52
N THR A 1165 55.34 -1.62 -23.46
CA THR A 1165 54.66 -1.66 -24.77
C THR A 1165 55.62 -1.26 -25.89
N PRO A 1166 55.90 -2.13 -26.89
CA PRO A 1166 56.71 -1.81 -28.06
C PRO A 1166 55.87 -1.10 -29.13
N ILE A 1167 56.43 -0.09 -29.79
CA ILE A 1167 55.84 0.58 -30.97
C ILE A 1167 56.78 0.40 -32.18
N ALA A 1168 56.22 0.27 -33.38
CA ALA A 1168 56.98 0.19 -34.63
C ALA A 1168 58.00 1.33 -34.77
N ASN A 1169 59.26 0.98 -35.04
CA ASN A 1169 60.37 1.87 -35.42
C ASN A 1169 60.87 2.97 -34.46
N GLN A 1170 60.29 3.22 -33.28
CA GLN A 1170 60.90 4.09 -32.27
C GLN A 1170 60.51 3.68 -30.83
N SER A 1171 61.47 3.11 -30.08
CA SER A 1171 61.53 2.94 -28.61
C SER A 1171 60.40 2.14 -27.91
N SER A 1172 60.77 1.19 -27.03
CA SER A 1172 59.86 0.56 -26.08
C SER A 1172 59.52 1.52 -24.94
N TYR A 1173 58.23 1.81 -24.71
CA TYR A 1173 57.80 2.57 -23.53
C TYR A 1173 57.70 1.64 -22.34
N TRP A 1174 58.20 2.07 -21.18
CA TRP A 1174 58.03 1.38 -19.90
C TRP A 1174 57.49 2.35 -18.86
N SER A 1175 56.67 1.83 -17.93
CA SER A 1175 56.15 2.61 -16.80
C SER A 1175 56.25 1.81 -15.51
N SER A 1176 56.48 2.50 -14.38
CA SER A 1176 56.43 1.90 -13.04
C SER A 1176 55.73 2.85 -12.06
N GLN A 1177 54.92 2.30 -11.16
CA GLN A 1177 54.13 3.05 -10.18
C GLN A 1177 54.14 2.33 -8.83
N ALA A 1178 54.19 3.10 -7.73
CA ALA A 1178 54.03 2.57 -6.38
C ALA A 1178 53.04 3.44 -5.58
N THR A 1179 52.11 2.80 -4.86
CA THR A 1179 51.05 3.48 -4.09
C THR A 1179 51.01 2.93 -2.68
N ILE A 1180 50.78 3.76 -1.66
CA ILE A 1180 50.60 3.32 -0.27
C ILE A 1180 49.36 4.00 0.29
N GLY A 1181 48.50 3.26 0.97
CA GLY A 1181 47.27 3.76 1.58
C GLY A 1181 47.06 3.27 3.01
N ILE A 1182 46.34 4.05 3.82
CA ILE A 1182 45.87 3.68 5.16
C ILE A 1182 44.39 4.05 5.27
N LYS A 1183 43.58 3.15 5.81
CA LYS A 1183 42.15 3.32 6.07
C LYS A 1183 41.88 3.11 7.57
N ALA A 1184 40.98 3.91 8.12
CA ALA A 1184 40.57 3.88 9.53
C ALA A 1184 39.03 3.91 9.63
N ALA A 1185 38.45 3.04 10.44
CA ALA A 1185 37.09 3.11 10.92
C ALA A 1185 37.12 3.88 12.25
N LEU A 1186 36.48 5.04 12.29
CA LEU A 1186 36.38 5.84 13.51
C LEU A 1186 35.07 5.52 14.25
N PRO A 1187 35.06 5.49 15.59
CA PRO A 1187 33.82 5.35 16.37
C PRO A 1187 32.93 6.59 16.21
N ASP A 1188 31.61 6.37 16.08
CA ASP A 1188 30.59 7.39 15.82
C ASP A 1188 30.47 8.50 16.89
N SER A 1189 31.17 8.38 18.02
CA SER A 1189 31.16 9.37 19.10
C SER A 1189 31.95 10.66 18.81
N LEU A 1190 32.76 10.69 17.74
CA LEU A 1190 33.70 11.80 17.47
C LEU A 1190 33.24 12.82 16.41
N VAL A 1191 32.08 12.65 15.78
CA VAL A 1191 31.53 13.60 14.78
C VAL A 1191 30.25 14.27 15.30
N SER A 1192 30.33 14.80 16.53
CA SER A 1192 29.36 15.77 17.04
C SER A 1192 30.06 17.11 17.28
N ARG A 1193 29.95 18.02 16.30
CA ARG A 1193 30.02 19.47 16.50
C ARG A 1193 29.46 20.23 15.32
#